data_AF-A0A933ZBA7-F1
#
_entry.id   AF-A0A933ZBA7-F1
#
_cell.length_a   1.000
_cell.length_b   1.000
_cell.length_c   1.000
_cell.angle_alpha   90.00
_cell.angle_beta   90.00
_cell.angle_gamma   90.00
#
_symmetry.space_group_name_H-M   'P 1'
#
loop_
_entity.id
_entity.type
_entity.pdbx_description
1 polymer ?
#
loop_
_entity_poly.entity_id
_entity_poly.type
_entity_poly.pdbx_seq_one_letter_code
_entity_poly.pdbx_strand_id
1 'polypeptide(L)'
;MKTTNFRDARPGRLIGIPAAMALMVSLGAWMGCGSSDAGGDFNPGNGGSGGGGDGGLCSQVPGATLCGGACVLQQSDPNNCGMCGKKCATGEVCSAGTCALNCGGGTTKCGSLCVDTKVDGANCGACGTACPSGQACSNGKCATNCSGGTSLCNGACVNTGNDTANCGTCGNACQSGQVCTAGKCDSKCAAPDENCGGKCVNTQTDLANCGACGTACQSGELCSGGKCGANCGGGTKACGTKCVDTQVDPANCGDCDKPCATGEFCSAGVCATGCTGTKLCSGKCVDTQIDNNNCGDCGTVCVQGEQCTAGACACQTGLTSCSGACVDTKVNDANCGTCGHACAATESCVNSICTTGTCGGGLQKCGLDCVNLQTDGTNCGQCGNTCTGGTSCQNGTCQACDSATTDCDGDGWKVADGDCCDKPGTCGSEPAKVNPGAIEVKGNAIDDNCNGKTDLFDMEDTVYCDGGLASNSAVPGDYAKALGICRTTTETPALLKDKTWGLISAKILRADGSPLGDAKAISIRDKFGGASPIPLEGQRVVVMSSGIAADATQTNPGPNGGAPAGYNVSTSHTPSSSVNIQTCSLPYCIKDWYAAPNLPLKNANALPDSPGCSTSDTPTANDSVMLVLRLRAPTNVRAFSFNSYFYSAEYPEYVCTSYNDQFITLVDTPSGVPSPIPNPKDKNLMTYSQGGQFWPIGINIAKGTNLFAICEPQGTSTCWDTDVSASSCSFPTGAAQLTGTGFESQSASSHCTIGGGTYWLTTAGNVIPGQIVEVRIAIWDVGDSAFDSLAVIDGFSWLASATLPGTGS
;
A
#
# COMPACT_ATOMS: atom_id res chain seq x y z
N MET A 1 64.40 -19.53 22.50
CA MET A 1 64.50 -20.59 21.47
C MET A 1 63.30 -20.40 20.54
N LYS A 2 63.41 -19.54 19.52
CA LYS A 2 63.59 -19.90 18.09
C LYS A 2 62.54 -20.92 17.58
N THR A 3 61.49 -20.42 16.91
CA THR A 3 61.21 -20.52 15.45
C THR A 3 60.43 -21.78 15.04
N THR A 4 59.13 -21.69 14.76
CA THR A 4 58.45 -21.55 13.42
C THR A 4 58.49 -22.78 12.52
N ASN A 5 57.32 -23.20 11.99
CA ASN A 5 56.97 -23.39 10.56
C ASN A 5 55.86 -24.45 10.37
N PHE A 6 54.72 -24.15 9.73
CA PHE A 6 54.43 -23.81 8.31
C PHE A 6 54.34 -25.03 7.37
N ARG A 7 53.10 -25.31 6.93
CA ARG A 7 52.58 -25.43 5.55
C ARG A 7 52.99 -26.54 4.57
N ASP A 8 51.96 -26.87 3.76
CA ASP A 8 51.92 -27.18 2.31
C ASP A 8 51.74 -28.64 1.79
N ALA A 9 50.49 -28.91 1.36
CA ALA A 9 50.03 -29.05 -0.04
C ALA A 9 50.54 -30.17 -1.00
N ARG A 10 49.55 -31.02 -1.40
CA ARG A 10 49.23 -31.63 -2.74
C ARG A 10 50.18 -32.72 -3.33
N PRO A 11 49.82 -33.45 -4.44
CA PRO A 11 48.55 -33.65 -5.20
C PRO A 11 48.22 -35.15 -5.53
N GLY A 12 47.10 -35.44 -6.24
CA GLY A 12 46.63 -36.82 -6.55
C GLY A 12 46.61 -37.25 -8.03
N ARG A 13 45.99 -38.43 -8.33
CA ARG A 13 45.29 -38.78 -9.61
C ARG A 13 44.81 -40.27 -9.69
N LEU A 14 43.52 -40.44 -10.03
CA LEU A 14 42.91 -41.25 -11.14
C LEU A 14 42.94 -42.82 -11.17
N ILE A 15 41.75 -43.44 -11.30
CA ILE A 15 41.25 -44.38 -12.37
C ILE A 15 40.17 -45.40 -11.85
N GLY A 16 39.05 -45.55 -12.58
CA GLY A 16 38.38 -46.87 -12.76
C GLY A 16 36.84 -46.98 -12.57
N ILE A 17 36.09 -47.06 -13.68
CA ILE A 17 34.67 -47.53 -13.91
C ILE A 17 34.77 -48.92 -14.60
N PRO A 18 33.86 -49.96 -14.50
CA PRO A 18 32.43 -50.01 -14.92
C PRO A 18 31.44 -50.81 -13.99
N ALA A 19 30.12 -50.57 -13.91
CA ALA A 19 28.95 -50.82 -14.83
C ALA A 19 28.73 -52.31 -15.19
N ALA A 20 27.54 -52.95 -15.29
CA ALA A 20 26.11 -52.69 -15.04
C ALA A 20 25.29 -54.02 -15.29
N MET A 21 23.94 -53.95 -15.16
CA MET A 21 22.83 -54.86 -15.62
C MET A 21 22.25 -55.88 -14.58
N ALA A 22 20.97 -55.84 -14.13
CA ALA A 22 19.62 -55.91 -14.78
C ALA A 22 19.24 -57.35 -15.21
N LEU A 23 18.03 -57.95 -15.10
CA LEU A 23 16.62 -57.54 -14.93
C LEU A 23 15.72 -58.82 -14.74
N MET A 24 14.49 -58.67 -14.20
CA MET A 24 13.20 -59.39 -14.48
C MET A 24 12.67 -60.67 -13.75
N VAL A 25 11.47 -60.47 -13.14
CA VAL A 25 10.14 -61.15 -13.28
C VAL A 25 9.81 -62.52 -12.61
N SER A 26 8.75 -62.52 -11.75
CA SER A 26 7.54 -63.41 -11.77
C SER A 26 6.64 -63.16 -10.52
N LEU A 27 5.40 -62.66 -10.67
CA LEU A 27 4.08 -63.34 -10.65
C LEU A 27 3.55 -63.91 -9.31
N GLY A 28 2.33 -63.51 -8.92
CA GLY A 28 1.49 -64.16 -7.91
C GLY A 28 0.36 -63.26 -7.37
N ALA A 29 -0.90 -63.59 -7.67
CA ALA A 29 -2.12 -62.78 -7.48
C ALA A 29 -3.08 -63.38 -6.42
N TRP A 30 -4.02 -62.59 -5.87
CA TRP A 30 -5.50 -62.81 -5.88
C TRP A 30 -6.34 -62.03 -4.84
N MET A 31 -7.61 -61.81 -5.24
CA MET A 31 -8.83 -61.33 -4.54
C MET A 31 -9.00 -59.79 -4.35
N GLY A 32 -10.07 -59.12 -4.79
CA GLY A 32 -11.31 -59.50 -5.48
C GLY A 32 -12.49 -58.58 -5.07
N CYS A 33 -13.37 -58.26 -6.04
CA CYS A 33 -14.63 -57.46 -6.01
C CYS A 33 -14.50 -55.92 -6.06
N GLY A 34 -15.11 -55.16 -6.97
CA GLY A 34 -15.99 -55.47 -8.12
C GLY A 34 -16.99 -54.32 -8.40
N SER A 35 -16.85 -53.68 -9.57
CA SER A 35 -17.88 -53.12 -10.51
C SER A 35 -18.87 -52.05 -10.02
N SER A 36 -19.28 -51.03 -10.79
CA SER A 36 -19.67 -51.04 -12.22
C SER A 36 -19.71 -49.65 -12.89
N ASP A 37 -19.40 -49.65 -14.19
CA ASP A 37 -19.50 -48.58 -15.18
C ASP A 37 -20.92 -48.06 -15.47
N ALA A 38 -21.01 -46.79 -15.91
CA ALA A 38 -21.85 -46.40 -17.04
C ALA A 38 -21.29 -45.11 -17.68
N GLY A 39 -20.69 -45.25 -18.86
CA GLY A 39 -20.36 -44.15 -19.76
C GLY A 39 -21.54 -43.76 -20.64
N GLY A 40 -21.61 -42.49 -21.02
CA GLY A 40 -22.50 -41.96 -22.03
C GLY A 40 -21.94 -40.65 -22.58
N ASP A 41 -21.30 -40.72 -23.75
CA ASP A 41 -20.89 -39.58 -24.57
C ASP A 41 -22.07 -39.07 -25.42
N PHE A 42 -22.38 -37.77 -25.33
CA PHE A 42 -22.92 -36.94 -26.43
C PHE A 42 -22.71 -35.44 -26.09
N ASN A 43 -21.97 -34.73 -26.96
CA ASN A 43 -21.66 -33.28 -26.99
C ASN A 43 -22.45 -32.63 -28.17
N PRO A 44 -22.52 -31.29 -28.44
CA PRO A 44 -22.26 -30.05 -27.69
C PRO A 44 -23.43 -29.02 -27.69
N GLY A 45 -23.40 -27.99 -26.84
CA GLY A 45 -24.31 -26.82 -26.99
C GLY A 45 -24.36 -25.75 -25.88
N ASN A 46 -23.34 -24.88 -25.83
CA ASN A 46 -23.35 -23.42 -25.58
C ASN A 46 -23.96 -22.75 -24.31
N GLY A 47 -23.12 -21.94 -23.64
CA GLY A 47 -23.44 -20.84 -22.70
C GLY A 47 -22.92 -21.08 -21.28
N GLY A 48 -22.06 -20.29 -20.63
CA GLY A 48 -21.38 -19.04 -20.92
C GLY A 48 -20.46 -18.72 -19.73
N SER A 49 -19.34 -18.05 -19.99
CA SER A 49 -18.20 -17.81 -19.11
C SER A 49 -18.50 -17.07 -17.78
N GLY A 50 -17.74 -17.41 -16.73
CA GLY A 50 -17.59 -16.63 -15.51
C GLY A 50 -16.29 -16.99 -14.79
N GLY A 51 -15.16 -16.43 -15.28
CA GLY A 51 -13.86 -16.56 -14.62
C GLY A 51 -13.80 -15.69 -13.37
N GLY A 52 -13.60 -16.31 -12.20
CA GLY A 52 -13.31 -15.62 -10.94
C GLY A 52 -11.80 -15.44 -10.80
N GLY A 53 -11.35 -14.21 -10.99
CA GLY A 53 -9.94 -13.85 -11.02
C GLY A 53 -9.30 -13.72 -9.65
N ASP A 54 -8.08 -14.25 -9.57
CA ASP A 54 -7.04 -13.95 -8.58
C ASP A 54 -6.76 -12.44 -8.54
N GLY A 55 -6.72 -11.82 -7.36
CA GLY A 55 -6.46 -10.40 -7.22
C GLY A 55 -5.60 -10.10 -5.99
N GLY A 56 -4.33 -9.75 -6.20
CA GLY A 56 -3.45 -9.21 -5.16
C GLY A 56 -2.05 -8.95 -5.68
N LEU A 57 -1.33 -9.99 -6.13
CA LEU A 57 0.05 -9.83 -6.59
C LEU A 57 0.18 -9.14 -7.96
N CYS A 58 -0.85 -9.18 -8.81
CA CYS A 58 -0.80 -8.67 -10.18
C CYS A 58 -1.77 -7.52 -10.48
N SER A 59 -2.43 -6.97 -9.45
CA SER A 59 -3.52 -5.98 -9.61
C SER A 59 -3.10 -4.62 -10.20
N GLN A 60 -1.79 -4.35 -10.30
CA GLN A 60 -1.27 -3.16 -10.99
C GLN A 60 -1.17 -3.36 -12.53
N VAL A 61 -1.42 -4.57 -13.04
CA VAL A 61 -1.43 -4.86 -14.48
C VAL A 61 -2.79 -5.49 -14.84
N PRO A 62 -3.73 -4.72 -15.43
CA PRO A 62 -5.05 -5.22 -15.77
C PRO A 62 -5.00 -6.47 -16.65
N GLY A 63 -5.59 -7.58 -16.18
CA GLY A 63 -5.63 -8.86 -16.90
C GLY A 63 -4.40 -9.77 -16.71
N ALA A 64 -3.44 -9.39 -15.86
CA ALA A 64 -2.30 -10.24 -15.52
C ALA A 64 -2.66 -11.22 -14.40
N THR A 65 -2.14 -12.44 -14.50
CA THR A 65 -2.35 -13.53 -13.55
C THR A 65 -1.01 -13.90 -12.93
N LEU A 66 -1.02 -14.29 -11.66
CA LEU A 66 0.19 -14.72 -10.98
C LEU A 66 0.57 -16.15 -11.41
N CYS A 67 1.73 -16.30 -12.04
CA CYS A 67 2.25 -17.59 -12.45
C CYS A 67 3.67 -17.77 -11.91
N GLY A 68 3.86 -18.69 -10.95
CA GLY A 68 5.20 -19.02 -10.41
C GLY A 68 5.92 -17.85 -9.74
N GLY A 69 5.17 -16.93 -9.12
CA GLY A 69 5.73 -15.75 -8.45
C GLY A 69 5.98 -14.54 -9.35
N ALA A 70 5.69 -14.64 -10.66
CA ALA A 70 5.75 -13.52 -11.59
C ALA A 70 4.36 -13.17 -12.14
N CYS A 71 4.07 -11.89 -12.29
CA CYS A 71 2.85 -11.41 -12.91
C CYS A 71 2.96 -11.45 -14.42
N VAL A 72 2.12 -12.28 -15.05
CA VAL A 72 2.17 -12.52 -16.48
C VAL A 72 0.79 -12.32 -17.11
N LEU A 73 0.76 -11.65 -18.26
CA LEU A 73 -0.47 -11.44 -19.01
C LEU A 73 -0.77 -12.71 -19.81
N GLN A 74 -1.69 -13.55 -19.31
CA GLN A 74 -2.04 -14.79 -20.02
C GLN A 74 -2.63 -14.55 -21.41
N GLN A 75 -3.04 -13.32 -21.71
CA GLN A 75 -3.55 -12.91 -23.02
C GLN A 75 -2.45 -12.67 -24.07
N SER A 76 -1.20 -12.42 -23.65
CA SER A 76 -0.11 -11.97 -24.54
C SER A 76 1.28 -12.56 -24.22
N ASP A 77 1.45 -13.26 -23.10
CA ASP A 77 2.71 -13.93 -22.74
C ASP A 77 2.86 -15.29 -23.45
N PRO A 78 3.86 -15.47 -24.34
CA PRO A 78 4.12 -16.72 -25.04
C PRO A 78 4.51 -17.90 -24.15
N ASN A 79 4.92 -17.66 -22.90
CA ASN A 79 5.27 -18.70 -21.94
C ASN A 79 4.11 -19.05 -20.97
N ASN A 80 3.04 -18.27 -20.96
CA ASN A 80 1.89 -18.42 -20.06
C ASN A 80 0.56 -18.20 -20.79
N CYS A 81 0.45 -18.69 -22.04
CA CYS A 81 -0.61 -18.29 -22.97
C CYS A 81 -1.95 -19.00 -22.71
N GLY A 82 -2.92 -18.24 -22.19
CA GLY A 82 -4.26 -18.69 -21.79
C GLY A 82 -4.32 -19.37 -20.43
N MET A 83 -3.18 -19.71 -19.84
CA MET A 83 -3.03 -20.22 -18.47
C MET A 83 -1.54 -20.26 -18.07
N CYS A 84 -1.26 -20.27 -16.77
CA CYS A 84 0.10 -20.39 -16.24
C CYS A 84 0.84 -21.62 -16.78
N GLY A 85 2.10 -21.44 -17.21
CA GLY A 85 2.99 -22.51 -17.68
C GLY A 85 2.70 -23.06 -19.08
N LYS A 86 1.69 -22.55 -19.79
CA LYS A 86 1.38 -22.97 -21.17
C LYS A 86 2.23 -22.19 -22.17
N LYS A 87 3.32 -22.82 -22.62
CA LYS A 87 4.26 -22.25 -23.61
C LYS A 87 3.83 -22.52 -25.06
N CYS A 88 3.86 -21.49 -25.90
CA CYS A 88 3.62 -21.61 -27.34
C CYS A 88 4.78 -22.28 -28.10
N ALA A 89 4.48 -22.92 -29.23
CA ALA A 89 5.49 -23.62 -30.02
C ALA A 89 6.45 -22.64 -30.72
N THR A 90 7.61 -23.15 -31.13
CA THR A 90 8.62 -22.33 -31.83
C THR A 90 8.04 -21.70 -33.09
N GLY A 91 8.02 -20.36 -33.14
CA GLY A 91 7.47 -19.57 -34.25
C GLY A 91 6.09 -18.96 -33.97
N GLU A 92 5.42 -19.35 -32.89
CA GLU A 92 4.11 -18.84 -32.48
C GLU A 92 4.20 -17.65 -31.49
N VAL A 93 3.09 -16.91 -31.36
CA VAL A 93 2.89 -15.83 -30.39
C VAL A 93 1.62 -16.08 -29.58
N CYS A 94 1.55 -15.54 -28.38
CA CYS A 94 0.30 -15.53 -27.63
C CYS A 94 -0.56 -14.34 -28.07
N SER A 95 -1.72 -14.64 -28.68
CA SER A 95 -2.66 -13.64 -29.15
C SER A 95 -4.03 -13.91 -28.54
N ALA A 96 -4.50 -13.01 -27.68
CA ALA A 96 -5.77 -13.13 -26.94
C ALA A 96 -5.90 -14.47 -26.19
N GLY A 97 -4.82 -14.92 -25.56
CA GLY A 97 -4.80 -16.15 -24.75
C GLY A 97 -4.69 -17.45 -25.55
N THR A 98 -4.42 -17.37 -26.86
CA THR A 98 -4.25 -18.54 -27.72
C THR A 98 -2.91 -18.48 -28.46
N CYS A 99 -2.17 -19.58 -28.49
CA CYS A 99 -0.96 -19.68 -29.31
C CYS A 99 -1.34 -19.70 -30.79
N ALA A 100 -0.77 -18.78 -31.56
CA ALA A 100 -1.07 -18.61 -32.97
C ALA A 100 0.17 -18.20 -33.78
N LEU A 101 0.16 -18.48 -35.09
CA LEU A 101 1.27 -18.09 -35.98
C LEU A 101 1.32 -16.58 -36.26
N ASN A 102 0.18 -15.86 -36.11
CA ASN A 102 0.02 -14.42 -36.37
C ASN A 102 -0.81 -13.72 -35.27
N CYS A 103 -0.70 -12.40 -35.15
CA CYS A 103 -1.46 -11.58 -34.19
C CYS A 103 -2.89 -11.25 -34.68
N GLY A 104 -3.86 -11.24 -33.76
CA GLY A 104 -5.25 -10.84 -34.01
C GLY A 104 -5.57 -9.39 -33.61
N GLY A 105 -6.78 -8.92 -33.93
CA GLY A 105 -7.30 -7.65 -33.39
C GLY A 105 -6.63 -6.37 -33.91
N GLY A 106 -5.98 -6.42 -35.07
CA GLY A 106 -5.30 -5.25 -35.65
C GLY A 106 -3.94 -4.91 -35.03
N THR A 107 -3.39 -5.80 -34.18
CA THR A 107 -2.04 -5.69 -33.62
C THR A 107 -1.00 -6.34 -34.55
N THR A 108 0.25 -5.90 -34.47
CA THR A 108 1.34 -6.37 -35.34
C THR A 108 2.29 -7.30 -34.58
N LYS A 109 2.73 -8.38 -35.23
CA LYS A 109 3.71 -9.32 -34.66
C LYS A 109 5.11 -8.71 -34.67
N CYS A 110 5.60 -8.34 -33.50
CA CYS A 110 6.93 -7.78 -33.28
C CYS A 110 7.79 -8.81 -32.53
N GLY A 111 8.45 -9.70 -33.28
CA GLY A 111 9.15 -10.84 -32.71
C GLY A 111 8.19 -11.84 -32.06
N SER A 112 8.27 -12.00 -30.74
CA SER A 112 7.40 -12.89 -29.95
C SER A 112 6.17 -12.19 -29.35
N LEU A 113 5.97 -10.89 -29.59
CA LEU A 113 4.92 -10.08 -28.98
C LEU A 113 3.91 -9.57 -30.02
N CYS A 114 2.65 -9.45 -29.62
CA CYS A 114 1.62 -8.72 -30.36
C CYS A 114 1.50 -7.32 -29.79
N VAL A 115 1.83 -6.30 -30.59
CA VAL A 115 1.87 -4.90 -30.15
C VAL A 115 0.88 -4.07 -30.95
N ASP A 116 0.13 -3.20 -30.27
CA ASP A 116 -0.65 -2.16 -30.94
C ASP A 116 0.28 -1.01 -31.31
N THR A 117 0.78 -1.06 -32.54
CA THR A 117 1.67 -0.05 -33.09
C THR A 117 1.01 1.33 -33.19
N LYS A 118 -0.28 1.48 -32.88
CA LYS A 118 -0.96 2.78 -32.89
C LYS A 118 -0.79 3.61 -31.62
N VAL A 119 -0.54 2.98 -30.48
CA VAL A 119 -0.50 3.65 -29.17
C VAL A 119 0.71 3.25 -28.32
N ASP A 120 1.44 2.22 -28.72
CA ASP A 120 2.65 1.77 -28.04
C ASP A 120 3.85 2.67 -28.38
N GLY A 121 4.37 3.36 -27.36
CA GLY A 121 5.50 4.28 -27.48
C GLY A 121 6.82 3.64 -27.92
N ALA A 122 7.00 2.33 -27.75
CA ALA A 122 8.21 1.60 -28.13
C ALA A 122 8.13 0.97 -29.54
N ASN A 123 6.93 0.90 -30.13
CA ASN A 123 6.67 0.21 -31.39
C ASN A 123 5.74 1.02 -32.32
N CYS A 124 5.89 2.34 -32.32
CA CYS A 124 4.94 3.25 -32.93
C CYS A 124 5.03 3.23 -34.47
N GLY A 125 3.95 2.80 -35.12
CA GLY A 125 3.83 2.66 -36.58
C GLY A 125 4.45 1.38 -37.14
N ALA A 126 5.54 0.89 -36.54
CA ALA A 126 6.16 -0.39 -36.86
C ALA A 126 6.97 -0.94 -35.68
N CYS A 127 7.19 -2.25 -35.67
CA CYS A 127 7.98 -2.94 -34.65
C CYS A 127 9.38 -2.34 -34.47
N GLY A 128 9.78 -2.08 -33.22
CA GLY A 128 11.09 -1.50 -32.90
C GLY A 128 11.25 -0.01 -33.21
N THR A 129 10.17 0.67 -33.61
CA THR A 129 10.18 2.12 -33.86
C THR A 129 9.74 2.87 -32.61
N ALA A 130 10.68 3.11 -31.68
CA ALA A 130 10.40 3.85 -30.46
C ALA A 130 10.24 5.35 -30.71
N CYS A 131 9.35 6.00 -29.97
CA CYS A 131 9.16 7.44 -30.06
C CYS A 131 10.32 8.21 -29.42
N PRO A 132 10.78 9.30 -30.06
CA PRO A 132 11.76 10.20 -29.46
C PRO A 132 11.28 10.79 -28.14
N SER A 133 12.21 11.16 -27.26
CA SER A 133 11.91 11.79 -25.97
C SER A 133 11.00 13.02 -26.14
N GLY A 134 9.94 13.09 -25.33
CA GLY A 134 8.93 14.14 -25.40
C GLY A 134 7.75 13.88 -26.36
N GLN A 135 7.65 12.68 -26.96
CA GLN A 135 6.53 12.28 -27.81
C GLN A 135 5.82 11.05 -27.26
N ALA A 136 4.51 10.94 -27.52
CA ALA A 136 3.71 9.74 -27.27
C ALA A 136 3.26 9.14 -28.61
N CYS A 137 3.05 7.82 -28.64
CA CYS A 137 2.51 7.17 -29.83
C CYS A 137 1.01 7.46 -29.94
N SER A 138 0.60 8.11 -31.02
CA SER A 138 -0.81 8.43 -31.28
C SER A 138 -1.16 8.08 -32.71
N ASN A 139 -2.12 7.15 -32.88
CA ASN A 139 -2.54 6.60 -34.17
C ASN A 139 -1.39 6.11 -35.06
N GLY A 140 -0.33 5.57 -34.44
CA GLY A 140 0.79 4.93 -35.13
C GLY A 140 1.84 5.89 -35.64
N LYS A 141 1.83 7.11 -35.10
CA LYS A 141 2.87 8.11 -35.33
C LYS A 141 3.27 8.69 -33.98
N CYS A 142 4.57 8.84 -33.79
CA CYS A 142 5.07 9.59 -32.65
C CYS A 142 4.64 11.05 -32.82
N ALA A 143 3.93 11.55 -31.83
CA ALA A 143 3.34 12.88 -31.85
C ALA A 143 3.64 13.57 -30.53
N THR A 144 3.82 14.89 -30.60
CA THR A 144 3.98 15.74 -29.42
C THR A 144 2.64 16.04 -28.73
N ASN A 145 1.50 15.59 -29.29
CA ASN A 145 0.14 15.88 -28.81
C ASN A 145 -0.72 14.61 -28.75
N CYS A 146 -1.60 14.54 -27.74
CA CYS A 146 -2.60 13.49 -27.56
C CYS A 146 -3.91 13.81 -28.32
N SER A 147 -4.61 12.78 -28.80
CA SER A 147 -5.90 12.90 -29.49
C SER A 147 -7.07 12.62 -28.53
N GLY A 148 -8.27 13.13 -28.84
CA GLY A 148 -9.48 12.82 -28.07
C GLY A 148 -9.69 13.61 -26.77
N GLY A 149 -9.17 14.83 -26.67
CA GLY A 149 -9.40 15.71 -25.50
C GLY A 149 -8.61 15.31 -24.24
N THR A 150 -7.59 14.47 -24.40
CA THR A 150 -6.64 14.09 -23.33
C THR A 150 -5.36 14.89 -23.47
N SER A 151 -4.65 15.09 -22.36
CA SER A 151 -3.41 15.88 -22.30
C SER A 151 -2.21 14.96 -22.12
N LEU A 152 -1.08 15.30 -22.76
CA LEU A 152 0.17 14.57 -22.59
C LEU A 152 0.80 14.95 -21.24
N CYS A 153 0.69 14.05 -20.27
CA CYS A 153 1.26 14.21 -18.94
C CYS A 153 2.34 13.13 -18.74
N ASN A 154 3.60 13.55 -18.64
CA ASN A 154 4.76 12.68 -18.41
C ASN A 154 4.87 11.48 -19.38
N GLY A 155 4.59 11.72 -20.67
CA GLY A 155 4.68 10.70 -21.73
C GLY A 155 3.43 9.85 -21.94
N ALA A 156 2.36 10.08 -21.16
CA ALA A 156 1.08 9.39 -21.28
C ALA A 156 -0.08 10.37 -21.53
N CYS A 157 -1.10 9.93 -22.28
CA CYS A 157 -2.30 10.73 -22.51
C CYS A 157 -3.31 10.50 -21.36
N VAL A 158 -3.63 11.52 -20.57
CA VAL A 158 -4.56 11.45 -19.42
C VAL A 158 -5.73 12.41 -19.55
N ASN A 159 -6.87 12.11 -18.91
CA ASN A 159 -8.07 12.94 -18.95
C ASN A 159 -8.09 13.91 -17.77
N THR A 160 -7.65 15.15 -18.02
CA THR A 160 -7.58 16.16 -16.97
C THR A 160 -8.97 16.61 -16.49
N GLY A 161 -10.07 16.22 -17.14
CA GLY A 161 -11.43 16.61 -16.77
C GLY A 161 -11.99 15.95 -15.50
N ASN A 162 -11.45 14.80 -15.10
CA ASN A 162 -11.95 14.03 -13.96
C ASN A 162 -10.86 13.25 -13.21
N ASP A 163 -9.63 13.28 -13.70
CA ASP A 163 -8.49 12.72 -13.01
C ASP A 163 -8.09 13.63 -11.85
N THR A 164 -8.33 13.18 -10.62
CA THR A 164 -7.99 13.92 -9.39
C THR A 164 -6.49 14.12 -9.18
N ALA A 165 -5.62 13.42 -9.91
CA ALA A 165 -4.17 13.62 -9.92
C ALA A 165 -3.70 14.53 -11.06
N ASN A 166 -4.53 14.76 -12.08
CA ASN A 166 -4.20 15.58 -13.24
C ASN A 166 -5.33 16.59 -13.55
N CYS A 167 -6.00 17.12 -12.54
CA CYS A 167 -7.26 17.83 -12.68
C CYS A 167 -7.07 19.21 -13.33
N GLY A 168 -7.65 19.42 -14.51
CA GLY A 168 -7.51 20.60 -15.35
C GLY A 168 -6.22 20.62 -16.15
N THR A 169 -5.12 20.24 -15.53
CA THR A 169 -3.78 20.16 -16.13
C THR A 169 -2.96 19.03 -15.51
N CYS A 170 -1.98 18.54 -16.26
CA CYS A 170 -1.01 17.55 -15.80
C CYS A 170 -0.40 17.91 -14.44
N GLY A 171 -0.40 16.96 -13.52
CA GLY A 171 0.19 17.11 -12.18
C GLY A 171 -0.59 18.02 -11.22
N ASN A 172 -1.76 18.54 -11.60
CA ASN A 172 -2.60 19.33 -10.70
C ASN A 172 -3.54 18.42 -9.91
N ALA A 173 -3.01 17.85 -8.82
CA ALA A 173 -3.77 17.02 -7.93
C ALA A 173 -4.69 17.85 -7.02
N CYS A 174 -5.92 17.39 -6.83
CA CYS A 174 -6.90 18.06 -5.95
C CYS A 174 -6.52 17.95 -4.47
N GLN A 175 -6.75 19.03 -3.71
CA GLN A 175 -6.48 19.04 -2.28
C GLN A 175 -7.44 18.08 -1.53
N SER A 176 -7.02 17.64 -0.34
CA SER A 176 -7.82 16.71 0.46
C SER A 176 -9.24 17.21 0.70
N GLY A 177 -10.22 16.38 0.33
CA GLY A 177 -11.65 16.69 0.42
C GLY A 177 -12.23 17.36 -0.83
N GLN A 178 -11.44 17.59 -1.87
CA GLN A 178 -11.92 18.07 -3.17
C GLN A 178 -12.05 16.94 -4.18
N VAL A 179 -12.94 17.12 -5.16
CA VAL A 179 -13.18 16.21 -6.30
C VAL A 179 -12.77 16.89 -7.60
N CYS A 180 -12.31 16.12 -8.58
CA CYS A 180 -12.06 16.64 -9.92
C CYS A 180 -13.33 16.59 -10.76
N THR A 181 -13.97 17.73 -10.95
CA THR A 181 -15.18 17.86 -11.78
C THR A 181 -14.91 18.89 -12.87
N ALA A 182 -15.03 18.46 -14.13
CA ALA A 182 -14.76 19.28 -15.31
C ALA A 182 -13.38 19.97 -15.30
N GLY A 183 -12.36 19.29 -14.76
CA GLY A 183 -10.99 19.78 -14.70
C GLY A 183 -10.75 20.85 -13.65
N LYS A 184 -11.61 20.95 -12.63
CA LYS A 184 -11.35 21.73 -11.43
C LYS A 184 -11.51 20.89 -10.18
N CYS A 185 -10.62 21.16 -9.23
CA CYS A 185 -10.70 20.63 -7.90
C CYS A 185 -11.74 21.43 -7.12
N ASP A 186 -12.91 20.86 -6.93
CA ASP A 186 -14.01 21.51 -6.22
C ASP A 186 -14.26 20.84 -4.87
N SER A 187 -14.59 21.65 -3.88
CA SER A 187 -15.02 21.20 -2.56
C SER A 187 -16.45 20.63 -2.55
N LYS A 188 -17.19 20.77 -3.65
CA LYS A 188 -18.57 20.28 -3.78
C LYS A 188 -18.77 19.55 -5.10
N CYS A 189 -19.77 18.67 -5.08
CA CYS A 189 -20.21 17.93 -6.25
C CYS A 189 -21.28 18.70 -7.02
N ALA A 190 -21.46 18.38 -8.29
CA ALA A 190 -22.56 18.93 -9.06
C ALA A 190 -23.88 18.38 -8.49
N ALA A 191 -24.81 19.26 -8.11
CA ALA A 191 -26.11 18.85 -7.58
C ALA A 191 -26.82 17.90 -8.57
N PRO A 192 -27.53 16.85 -8.07
CA PRO A 192 -27.96 16.65 -6.69
C PRO A 192 -26.94 15.94 -5.77
N ASP A 193 -25.73 15.65 -6.27
CA ASP A 193 -24.75 14.88 -5.51
C ASP A 193 -24.01 15.75 -4.48
N GLU A 194 -23.72 15.15 -3.33
CA GLU A 194 -23.01 15.76 -2.21
C GLU A 194 -21.59 15.20 -2.12
N ASN A 195 -20.64 16.04 -1.71
CA ASN A 195 -19.25 15.61 -1.55
C ASN A 195 -19.06 14.94 -0.20
N CYS A 196 -19.05 13.61 -0.19
CA CYS A 196 -18.85 12.83 1.02
C CYS A 196 -17.41 12.32 1.08
N GLY A 197 -16.49 13.24 1.39
CA GLY A 197 -15.08 12.92 1.65
C GLY A 197 -14.21 12.76 0.39
N GLY A 198 -14.44 13.57 -0.64
CA GLY A 198 -13.70 13.52 -1.91
C GLY A 198 -14.33 12.60 -2.96
N LYS A 199 -15.61 12.24 -2.80
CA LYS A 199 -16.41 11.51 -3.78
C LYS A 199 -17.82 12.09 -3.84
N CYS A 200 -18.35 12.18 -5.05
CA CYS A 200 -19.73 12.62 -5.27
C CYS A 200 -20.70 11.46 -5.10
N VAL A 201 -21.64 11.61 -4.17
CA VAL A 201 -22.66 10.61 -3.87
C VAL A 201 -24.03 11.26 -3.75
N ASN A 202 -25.09 10.57 -4.16
CA ASN A 202 -26.43 11.13 -4.15
C ASN A 202 -27.12 10.87 -2.81
N THR A 203 -27.11 11.85 -1.89
CA THR A 203 -27.64 11.65 -0.53
C THR A 203 -29.15 11.45 -0.46
N GLN A 204 -29.88 11.55 -1.57
CA GLN A 204 -31.31 11.28 -1.61
C GLN A 204 -31.66 9.80 -1.83
N THR A 205 -30.74 9.02 -2.38
CA THR A 205 -30.97 7.64 -2.82
C THR A 205 -29.85 6.68 -2.41
N ASP A 206 -28.69 7.20 -2.04
CA ASP A 206 -27.55 6.42 -1.58
C ASP A 206 -27.80 5.89 -0.16
N LEU A 207 -27.88 4.57 -0.04
CA LEU A 207 -28.20 3.88 1.21
C LEU A 207 -27.15 4.11 2.30
N ALA A 208 -25.89 4.42 1.93
CA ALA A 208 -24.79 4.67 2.85
C ALA A 208 -24.62 6.16 3.21
N ASN A 209 -25.37 7.05 2.54
CA ASN A 209 -25.25 8.50 2.68
C ASN A 209 -26.63 9.18 2.68
N CYS A 210 -27.65 8.52 3.22
CA CYS A 210 -29.04 8.93 3.13
C CYS A 210 -29.39 10.15 4.01
N GLY A 211 -29.71 11.27 3.36
CA GLY A 211 -30.07 12.54 4.00
C GLY A 211 -28.88 13.42 4.37
N ALA A 212 -27.70 12.82 4.55
CA ALA A 212 -26.41 13.49 4.72
C ALA A 212 -25.27 12.48 4.54
N CYS A 213 -24.07 12.98 4.23
CA CYS A 213 -22.85 12.17 4.15
C CYS A 213 -22.63 11.29 5.38
N GLY A 214 -22.36 10.00 5.14
CA GLY A 214 -22.13 9.02 6.20
C GLY A 214 -23.37 8.61 7.01
N THR A 215 -24.56 9.07 6.62
CA THR A 215 -25.82 8.66 7.28
C THR A 215 -26.37 7.41 6.60
N ALA A 216 -25.87 6.24 6.98
CA ALA A 216 -26.36 4.97 6.44
C ALA A 216 -27.70 4.56 7.08
N CYS A 217 -28.62 4.01 6.29
CA CYS A 217 -29.88 3.47 6.80
C CYS A 217 -29.69 2.13 7.53
N GLN A 218 -30.56 1.83 8.51
CA GLN A 218 -30.47 0.57 9.25
C GLN A 218 -30.82 -0.63 8.37
N SER A 219 -30.41 -1.83 8.79
CA SER A 219 -30.68 -3.06 8.05
C SER A 219 -32.19 -3.28 7.90
N GLY A 220 -32.65 -3.37 6.64
CA GLY A 220 -34.08 -3.48 6.28
C GLY A 220 -34.76 -2.15 5.95
N GLU A 221 -34.09 -1.01 6.10
CA GLU A 221 -34.58 0.31 5.69
C GLU A 221 -34.10 0.68 4.27
N LEU A 222 -34.82 1.61 3.65
CA LEU A 222 -34.52 2.14 2.32
C LEU A 222 -34.21 3.64 2.42
N CYS A 223 -33.32 4.13 1.57
CA CYS A 223 -33.08 5.56 1.42
C CYS A 223 -33.99 6.15 0.32
N SER A 224 -34.95 7.00 0.71
CA SER A 224 -35.81 7.71 -0.25
C SER A 224 -36.05 9.15 0.17
N GLY A 225 -35.71 10.11 -0.70
CA GLY A 225 -35.84 11.54 -0.42
C GLY A 225 -34.96 12.00 0.75
N GLY A 226 -33.81 11.34 0.94
CA GLY A 226 -32.87 11.64 2.01
C GLY A 226 -33.35 11.25 3.40
N LYS A 227 -34.25 10.26 3.51
CA LYS A 227 -34.69 9.70 4.79
C LYS A 227 -34.65 8.18 4.76
N CYS A 228 -34.12 7.62 5.83
CA CYS A 228 -34.19 6.20 6.10
C CYS A 228 -35.57 5.83 6.64
N GLY A 229 -36.12 4.72 6.16
CA GLY A 229 -37.34 4.14 6.72
C GLY A 229 -37.73 2.83 6.06
N ALA A 230 -38.66 2.12 6.71
CA ALA A 230 -39.19 0.84 6.22
C ALA A 230 -40.10 0.98 4.97
N ASN A 231 -40.47 2.21 4.59
CA ASN A 231 -41.30 2.51 3.43
C ASN A 231 -40.69 3.63 2.60
N CYS A 232 -40.93 3.58 1.29
CA CYS A 232 -40.48 4.60 0.35
C CYS A 232 -41.32 5.88 0.47
N GLY A 233 -40.66 7.03 0.63
CA GLY A 233 -41.30 8.36 0.60
C GLY A 233 -41.26 8.99 -0.79
N GLY A 234 -42.18 9.91 -1.08
CA GLY A 234 -42.16 10.72 -2.31
C GLY A 234 -42.80 10.08 -3.55
N GLY A 235 -43.78 9.19 -3.38
CA GLY A 235 -44.51 8.57 -4.50
C GLY A 235 -43.84 7.34 -5.11
N THR A 236 -42.68 6.94 -4.59
CA THR A 236 -41.98 5.70 -4.95
C THR A 236 -42.45 4.52 -4.10
N LYS A 237 -42.32 3.29 -4.61
CA LYS A 237 -42.78 2.05 -3.97
C LYS A 237 -41.61 1.14 -3.62
N ALA A 238 -41.69 0.44 -2.49
CA ALA A 238 -40.67 -0.53 -2.09
C ALA A 238 -40.81 -1.81 -2.90
N CYS A 239 -39.80 -2.13 -3.72
CA CYS A 239 -39.71 -3.35 -4.51
C CYS A 239 -38.40 -4.07 -4.18
N GLY A 240 -38.47 -5.06 -3.29
CA GLY A 240 -37.29 -5.69 -2.69
C GLY A 240 -36.54 -4.71 -1.77
N THR A 241 -35.22 -4.61 -1.94
CA THR A 241 -34.34 -3.72 -1.17
C THR A 241 -34.16 -2.34 -1.80
N LYS A 242 -35.04 -1.94 -2.73
CA LYS A 242 -34.93 -0.67 -3.45
C LYS A 242 -36.27 0.06 -3.48
N CYS A 243 -36.22 1.39 -3.37
CA CYS A 243 -37.33 2.26 -3.72
C CYS A 243 -37.30 2.50 -5.23
N VAL A 244 -38.36 2.08 -5.92
CA VAL A 244 -38.51 2.29 -7.35
C VAL A 244 -39.69 3.21 -7.59
N ASP A 245 -39.53 4.14 -8.53
CA ASP A 245 -40.65 4.98 -8.96
C ASP A 245 -41.48 4.19 -9.97
N THR A 246 -42.54 3.56 -9.48
CA THR A 246 -43.44 2.77 -10.32
C THR A 246 -44.16 3.61 -11.36
N GLN A 247 -44.06 4.94 -11.31
CA GLN A 247 -44.63 5.83 -12.34
C GLN A 247 -43.78 5.86 -13.61
N VAL A 248 -42.48 5.59 -13.53
CA VAL A 248 -41.53 5.79 -14.64
C VAL A 248 -40.50 4.67 -14.81
N ASP A 249 -40.42 3.70 -13.89
CA ASP A 249 -39.54 2.54 -14.01
C ASP A 249 -40.14 1.46 -14.93
N PRO A 250 -39.55 1.19 -16.11
CA PRO A 250 -40.05 0.17 -17.05
C PRO A 250 -39.94 -1.27 -16.53
N ALA A 251 -39.13 -1.53 -15.50
CA ALA A 251 -39.03 -2.85 -14.87
C ALA A 251 -40.07 -3.04 -13.74
N ASN A 252 -40.66 -1.94 -13.26
CA ASN A 252 -41.56 -1.93 -12.10
C ASN A 252 -42.78 -1.01 -12.35
N CYS A 253 -43.40 -1.09 -13.53
CA CYS A 253 -44.36 -0.09 -13.96
C CYS A 253 -45.77 -0.32 -13.38
N GLY A 254 -46.26 0.66 -12.61
CA GLY A 254 -47.51 0.60 -11.86
C GLY A 254 -47.47 -0.29 -10.62
N ASP A 255 -46.49 -1.20 -10.52
CA ASP A 255 -46.27 -2.07 -9.37
C ASP A 255 -44.88 -2.74 -9.42
N CYS A 256 -44.46 -3.33 -8.30
CA CYS A 256 -43.21 -4.10 -8.23
C CYS A 256 -43.23 -5.31 -9.18
N ASP A 257 -42.07 -5.58 -9.79
CA ASP A 257 -41.85 -6.73 -10.67
C ASP A 257 -42.86 -6.83 -11.82
N LYS A 258 -43.39 -5.69 -12.27
CA LYS A 258 -44.22 -5.55 -13.48
C LYS A 258 -43.43 -4.88 -14.59
N PRO A 259 -42.60 -5.62 -15.33
CA PRO A 259 -41.89 -5.07 -16.46
C PRO A 259 -42.85 -4.78 -17.62
N CYS A 260 -42.64 -3.66 -18.30
CA CYS A 260 -43.34 -3.35 -19.54
C CYS A 260 -42.94 -4.31 -20.66
N ALA A 261 -43.86 -4.53 -21.60
CA ALA A 261 -43.57 -5.39 -22.75
C ALA A 261 -42.50 -4.75 -23.65
N THR A 262 -41.84 -5.58 -24.46
CA THR A 262 -40.80 -5.12 -25.38
C THR A 262 -41.33 -4.03 -26.31
N GLY A 263 -40.78 -2.82 -26.19
CA GLY A 263 -41.19 -1.65 -26.97
C GLY A 263 -42.13 -0.67 -26.25
N GLU A 264 -42.52 -0.97 -25.00
CA GLU A 264 -43.29 -0.09 -24.13
C GLU A 264 -42.41 0.52 -23.03
N PHE A 265 -42.81 1.68 -22.52
CA PHE A 265 -42.10 2.44 -21.49
C PHE A 265 -43.08 2.80 -20.37
N CYS A 266 -42.58 2.91 -19.15
CA CYS A 266 -43.43 3.30 -18.04
C CYS A 266 -43.68 4.80 -18.03
N SER A 267 -44.94 5.22 -18.15
CA SER A 267 -45.35 6.61 -18.07
C SER A 267 -46.58 6.73 -17.19
N ALA A 268 -46.45 7.49 -16.10
CA ALA A 268 -47.49 7.66 -15.09
C ALA A 268 -48.05 6.33 -14.54
N GLY A 269 -47.18 5.33 -14.40
CA GLY A 269 -47.51 4.03 -13.81
C GLY A 269 -48.26 3.09 -14.73
N VAL A 270 -48.28 3.39 -16.04
CA VAL A 270 -48.86 2.55 -17.08
C VAL A 270 -47.82 2.32 -18.16
N CYS A 271 -47.64 1.07 -18.57
CA CYS A 271 -46.84 0.75 -19.75
C CYS A 271 -47.53 1.34 -20.98
N ALA A 272 -46.83 2.24 -21.66
CA ALA A 272 -47.34 2.98 -22.79
C ALA A 272 -46.27 3.09 -23.88
N THR A 273 -46.71 3.31 -25.11
CA THR A 273 -45.80 3.49 -26.26
C THR A 273 -45.27 4.94 -26.39
N GLY A 274 -45.52 5.82 -25.41
CA GLY A 274 -45.09 7.23 -25.41
C GLY A 274 -45.26 7.94 -24.06
N CYS A 275 -44.58 9.08 -23.87
CA CYS A 275 -44.52 9.85 -22.61
C CYS A 275 -45.62 10.93 -22.53
N THR A 276 -46.20 11.14 -21.34
CA THR A 276 -47.18 12.22 -21.10
C THR A 276 -46.53 13.34 -20.27
N GLY A 277 -46.46 14.56 -20.80
CA GLY A 277 -45.89 15.73 -20.11
C GLY A 277 -44.36 15.84 -20.08
N THR A 278 -43.65 14.80 -20.53
CA THR A 278 -42.18 14.72 -20.67
C THR A 278 -41.82 14.20 -22.06
N LYS A 279 -40.56 14.31 -22.48
CA LYS A 279 -40.11 13.90 -23.83
C LYS A 279 -39.42 12.54 -23.79
N LEU A 280 -39.71 11.67 -24.75
CA LEU A 280 -39.03 10.38 -24.88
C LEU A 280 -37.64 10.58 -25.48
N CYS A 281 -36.59 10.40 -24.67
CA CYS A 281 -35.19 10.50 -25.11
C CYS A 281 -34.49 9.17 -24.83
N SER A 282 -33.95 8.54 -25.88
CA SER A 282 -33.20 7.27 -25.80
C SER A 282 -33.90 6.17 -24.98
N GLY A 283 -35.23 6.04 -25.16
CA GLY A 283 -36.03 5.01 -24.50
C GLY A 283 -36.45 5.32 -23.06
N LYS A 284 -36.24 6.56 -22.58
CA LYS A 284 -36.69 7.01 -21.26
C LYS A 284 -37.47 8.33 -21.37
N CYS A 285 -38.51 8.48 -20.57
CA CYS A 285 -39.21 9.75 -20.43
C CYS A 285 -38.37 10.70 -19.58
N VAL A 286 -37.94 11.83 -20.16
CA VAL A 286 -37.08 12.81 -19.48
C VAL A 286 -37.73 14.20 -19.50
N ASP A 287 -37.54 14.95 -18.43
CA ASP A 287 -37.98 16.34 -18.34
C ASP A 287 -36.89 17.27 -18.88
N THR A 288 -37.06 17.71 -20.12
CA THR A 288 -36.08 18.55 -20.82
C THR A 288 -35.96 19.95 -20.22
N GLN A 289 -36.78 20.33 -19.24
CA GLN A 289 -36.67 21.64 -18.59
C GLN A 289 -35.55 21.70 -17.54
N ILE A 290 -35.14 20.54 -17.02
CA ILE A 290 -34.22 20.43 -15.88
C ILE A 290 -33.18 19.32 -16.04
N ASP A 291 -33.33 18.42 -17.01
CA ASP A 291 -32.36 17.36 -17.27
C ASP A 291 -31.14 17.91 -18.01
N ASN A 292 -30.01 17.96 -17.31
CA ASN A 292 -28.72 18.40 -17.83
C ASN A 292 -28.20 17.62 -19.05
N ASN A 293 -28.71 16.41 -19.29
CA ASN A 293 -28.32 15.58 -20.44
C ASN A 293 -29.33 15.67 -21.60
N ASN A 294 -30.45 16.35 -21.40
CA ASN A 294 -31.54 16.49 -22.38
C ASN A 294 -32.17 17.90 -22.32
N CYS A 295 -31.36 18.93 -22.10
CA CYS A 295 -31.81 20.27 -21.77
C CYS A 295 -32.41 21.00 -22.97
N GLY A 296 -33.69 21.37 -22.90
CA GLY A 296 -34.47 21.93 -23.99
C GLY A 296 -34.91 20.89 -25.03
N ASP A 297 -34.04 19.93 -25.36
CA ASP A 297 -34.32 18.80 -26.25
C ASP A 297 -33.47 17.55 -25.93
N CYS A 298 -33.90 16.37 -26.40
CA CYS A 298 -33.22 15.10 -26.26
C CYS A 298 -31.77 15.16 -26.76
N GLY A 299 -30.83 14.70 -25.91
CA GLY A 299 -29.40 14.66 -26.23
C GLY A 299 -28.70 16.01 -26.21
N THR A 300 -29.39 17.10 -25.85
CA THR A 300 -28.75 18.39 -25.61
C THR A 300 -28.14 18.38 -24.22
N VAL A 301 -26.83 18.14 -24.16
CA VAL A 301 -26.07 18.05 -22.91
C VAL A 301 -25.50 19.42 -22.54
N CYS A 302 -25.78 19.91 -21.33
CA CYS A 302 -25.11 21.08 -20.77
C CYS A 302 -23.66 20.74 -20.43
N VAL A 303 -22.71 21.53 -20.93
CA VAL A 303 -21.27 21.25 -20.84
C VAL A 303 -20.58 22.14 -19.79
N GLN A 304 -19.38 21.73 -19.35
CA GLN A 304 -18.42 22.52 -18.55
C GLN A 304 -19.01 23.55 -17.56
N GLY A 305 -19.66 23.05 -16.50
CA GLY A 305 -20.11 23.87 -15.38
C GLY A 305 -21.44 24.60 -15.59
N GLU A 306 -22.13 24.36 -16.71
CA GLU A 306 -23.50 24.83 -16.96
C GLU A 306 -24.56 23.90 -16.33
N GLN A 307 -25.72 24.46 -16.01
CA GLN A 307 -26.90 23.71 -15.55
C GLN A 307 -28.13 24.02 -16.39
N CYS A 308 -28.98 23.01 -16.57
CA CYS A 308 -30.23 23.14 -17.28
C CYS A 308 -31.27 23.84 -16.40
N THR A 309 -31.65 25.05 -16.79
CA THR A 309 -32.67 25.82 -16.06
C THR A 309 -33.71 26.32 -17.04
N ALA A 310 -34.96 25.87 -16.89
CA ALA A 310 -36.07 26.18 -17.79
C ALA A 310 -35.76 25.86 -19.28
N GLY A 311 -35.09 24.72 -19.50
CA GLY A 311 -34.77 24.21 -20.83
C GLY A 311 -33.63 24.93 -21.54
N ALA A 312 -32.79 25.70 -20.83
CA ALA A 312 -31.57 26.30 -21.35
C ALA A 312 -30.36 26.01 -20.45
N CYS A 313 -29.21 25.74 -21.05
CA CYS A 313 -27.94 25.61 -20.34
C CYS A 313 -27.40 26.99 -19.97
N ALA A 314 -27.12 27.23 -18.69
CA ALA A 314 -26.57 28.48 -18.19
C ALA A 314 -25.58 28.24 -17.04
N CYS A 315 -24.61 29.15 -16.85
CA CYS A 315 -23.68 29.05 -15.73
C CYS A 315 -24.35 29.31 -14.39
N GLN A 316 -23.84 28.65 -13.34
CA GLN A 316 -24.26 28.89 -11.96
C GLN A 316 -24.01 30.36 -11.54
N THR A 317 -24.87 30.86 -10.65
CA THR A 317 -24.82 32.24 -10.15
C THR A 317 -23.43 32.61 -9.63
N GLY A 318 -22.83 33.66 -10.19
CA GLY A 318 -21.49 34.13 -9.81
C GLY A 318 -20.36 33.69 -10.75
N LEU A 319 -20.65 32.81 -11.72
CA LEU A 319 -19.73 32.41 -12.78
C LEU A 319 -20.15 33.01 -14.12
N THR A 320 -19.18 33.25 -14.98
CA THR A 320 -19.41 33.80 -16.33
C THR A 320 -19.08 32.74 -17.37
N SER A 321 -19.93 32.55 -18.38
CA SER A 321 -19.62 31.66 -19.52
C SER A 321 -18.58 32.34 -20.40
N CYS A 322 -17.36 31.80 -20.42
CA CYS A 322 -16.27 32.28 -21.23
C CYS A 322 -15.87 31.18 -22.22
N SER A 323 -16.28 31.34 -23.49
CA SER A 323 -16.06 30.37 -24.57
C SER A 323 -16.55 28.95 -24.25
N GLY A 324 -17.72 28.83 -23.62
CA GLY A 324 -18.35 27.54 -23.30
C GLY A 324 -17.87 26.89 -21.99
N ALA A 325 -17.09 27.61 -21.19
CA ALA A 325 -16.65 27.19 -19.86
C ALA A 325 -17.11 28.20 -18.80
N CYS A 326 -17.72 27.73 -17.71
CA CYS A 326 -18.06 28.59 -16.59
C CYS A 326 -16.82 28.91 -15.74
N VAL A 327 -16.43 30.19 -15.71
CA VAL A 327 -15.24 30.66 -14.99
C VAL A 327 -15.60 31.72 -13.95
N ASP A 328 -14.90 31.69 -12.81
CA ASP A 328 -14.95 32.76 -11.82
C ASP A 328 -13.91 33.81 -12.20
N THR A 329 -14.39 34.93 -12.73
CA THR A 329 -13.51 36.02 -13.17
C THR A 329 -12.84 36.75 -11.99
N LYS A 330 -13.09 36.36 -10.73
CA LYS A 330 -12.43 36.96 -9.57
C LYS A 330 -11.05 36.39 -9.27
N VAL A 331 -10.79 35.16 -9.69
CA VAL A 331 -9.59 34.42 -9.29
C VAL A 331 -8.95 33.64 -10.43
N ASN A 332 -9.55 33.68 -11.63
CA ASN A 332 -9.05 32.93 -12.76
C ASN A 332 -7.99 33.74 -13.53
N ASP A 333 -6.74 33.29 -13.46
CA ASP A 333 -5.60 33.93 -14.12
C ASP A 333 -5.72 34.00 -15.65
N ALA A 334 -6.61 33.23 -16.29
CA ALA A 334 -6.86 33.29 -17.74
C ALA A 334 -8.09 34.15 -18.11
N ASN A 335 -8.91 34.53 -17.14
CA ASN A 335 -10.19 35.23 -17.33
C ASN A 335 -10.44 36.26 -16.22
N CYS A 336 -9.40 36.98 -15.81
CA CYS A 336 -9.43 37.87 -14.67
C CYS A 336 -10.25 39.14 -14.95
N GLY A 337 -11.30 39.37 -14.17
CA GLY A 337 -12.29 40.43 -14.36
C GLY A 337 -13.26 40.21 -15.52
N THR A 338 -12.82 39.64 -16.63
CA THR A 338 -13.67 39.33 -17.79
C THR A 338 -13.13 38.13 -18.59
N CYS A 339 -13.97 37.56 -19.43
CA CYS A 339 -13.60 36.45 -20.33
C CYS A 339 -12.40 36.82 -21.22
N GLY A 340 -11.42 35.92 -21.29
CA GLY A 340 -10.23 36.06 -22.12
C GLY A 340 -9.19 37.08 -21.63
N HIS A 341 -9.37 37.67 -20.44
CA HIS A 341 -8.38 38.56 -19.85
C HIS A 341 -7.38 37.78 -18.99
N ALA A 342 -6.31 37.31 -19.60
CA ALA A 342 -5.26 36.57 -18.90
C ALA A 342 -4.26 37.50 -18.19
N CYS A 343 -3.90 37.18 -16.95
CA CYS A 343 -2.83 37.80 -16.19
C CYS A 343 -1.46 37.47 -16.79
N ALA A 344 -0.49 38.37 -16.61
CA ALA A 344 0.88 38.13 -17.06
C ALA A 344 1.50 36.96 -16.28
N ALA A 345 2.56 36.34 -16.83
CA ALA A 345 3.23 35.17 -16.22
C ALA A 345 3.80 35.42 -14.80
N THR A 346 3.88 36.70 -14.39
CA THR A 346 4.35 37.13 -13.06
C THR A 346 3.20 37.49 -12.11
N GLU A 347 1.94 37.37 -12.54
CA GLU A 347 0.76 37.83 -11.83
C GLU A 347 -0.26 36.71 -11.60
N SER A 348 -1.09 36.90 -10.58
CA SER A 348 -2.26 36.08 -10.29
C SER A 348 -3.48 36.98 -10.06
N CYS A 349 -4.64 36.49 -10.46
CA CYS A 349 -5.92 37.14 -10.36
C CYS A 349 -6.41 37.13 -8.91
N VAL A 350 -6.51 38.30 -8.30
CA VAL A 350 -7.06 38.48 -6.95
C VAL A 350 -8.19 39.49 -7.04
N ASN A 351 -9.40 39.05 -6.67
CA ASN A 351 -10.62 39.86 -6.70
C ASN A 351 -10.83 40.59 -8.04
N SER A 352 -10.69 39.86 -9.15
CA SER A 352 -10.87 40.34 -10.53
C SER A 352 -9.77 41.27 -11.04
N ILE A 353 -8.63 41.34 -10.36
CA ILE A 353 -7.49 42.18 -10.74
C ILE A 353 -6.24 41.30 -10.81
N CYS A 354 -5.47 41.39 -11.90
CA CYS A 354 -4.16 40.75 -11.97
C CYS A 354 -3.17 41.48 -11.05
N THR A 355 -2.55 40.73 -10.15
CA THR A 355 -1.63 41.24 -9.13
C THR A 355 -0.38 40.36 -9.05
N THR A 356 0.81 40.94 -8.90
CA THR A 356 2.08 40.20 -8.83
C THR A 356 2.17 39.34 -7.55
N GLY A 357 2.34 38.01 -7.68
CA GLY A 357 2.18 37.02 -6.58
C GLY A 357 3.46 36.65 -5.81
N THR A 358 3.33 36.33 -4.51
CA THR A 358 4.41 35.98 -3.57
C THR A 358 4.25 34.57 -2.98
N CYS A 359 5.37 33.82 -2.78
CA CYS A 359 5.43 32.71 -1.82
C CYS A 359 5.70 33.27 -0.41
N GLY A 360 5.24 32.58 0.63
CA GLY A 360 5.56 32.95 2.02
C GLY A 360 7.07 32.83 2.31
N GLY A 361 7.61 33.71 3.14
CA GLY A 361 9.00 33.61 3.63
C GLY A 361 10.09 34.05 2.65
N GLY A 362 9.76 34.80 1.59
CA GLY A 362 10.75 35.32 0.63
C GLY A 362 11.21 34.32 -0.44
N LEU A 363 10.51 33.19 -0.58
CA LEU A 363 10.72 32.20 -1.64
C LEU A 363 10.05 32.66 -2.95
N GLN A 364 10.48 32.12 -4.09
CA GLN A 364 9.86 32.33 -5.40
C GLN A 364 9.28 31.02 -5.92
N LYS A 365 8.14 31.10 -6.59
CA LYS A 365 7.56 29.95 -7.26
C LYS A 365 8.26 29.70 -8.59
N CYS A 366 8.83 28.50 -8.74
CA CYS A 366 9.46 28.00 -9.96
C CYS A 366 8.84 26.68 -10.37
N GLY A 367 7.88 26.74 -11.30
CA GLY A 367 7.02 25.60 -11.58
C GLY A 367 6.08 25.32 -10.41
N LEU A 368 6.14 24.11 -9.85
CA LEU A 368 5.34 23.71 -8.68
C LEU A 368 6.06 23.98 -7.35
N ASP A 369 7.37 24.22 -7.39
CA ASP A 369 8.19 24.34 -6.19
C ASP A 369 8.32 25.78 -5.73
N CYS A 370 8.27 26.00 -4.41
CA CYS A 370 8.67 27.25 -3.79
C CYS A 370 10.15 27.16 -3.49
N VAL A 371 10.97 27.76 -4.34
CA VAL A 371 12.43 27.68 -4.25
C VAL A 371 12.99 29.02 -3.80
N ASN A 372 14.09 28.99 -3.08
CA ASN A 372 14.79 30.22 -2.75
C ASN A 372 15.69 30.58 -3.94
N LEU A 373 15.27 31.53 -4.78
CA LEU A 373 16.12 31.98 -5.90
C LEU A 373 17.48 32.48 -5.43
N GLN A 374 17.64 32.84 -4.17
CA GLN A 374 18.91 33.32 -3.65
C GLN A 374 19.93 32.21 -3.42
N THR A 375 19.50 30.96 -3.23
CA THR A 375 20.36 29.84 -2.79
C THR A 375 20.15 28.54 -3.55
N ASP A 376 19.08 28.40 -4.34
CA ASP A 376 18.78 27.19 -5.09
C ASP A 376 19.68 27.04 -6.33
N GLY A 377 20.54 26.02 -6.34
CA GLY A 377 21.48 25.75 -7.42
C GLY A 377 20.85 25.36 -8.75
N THR A 378 19.57 24.99 -8.78
CA THR A 378 18.81 24.64 -10.00
C THR A 378 17.89 25.76 -10.49
N ASN A 379 17.62 26.76 -9.64
CA ASN A 379 16.70 27.88 -9.88
C ASN A 379 17.35 29.22 -9.50
N CYS A 380 18.63 29.41 -9.80
CA CYS A 380 19.39 30.52 -9.26
C CYS A 380 19.04 31.87 -9.90
N GLY A 381 18.55 32.82 -9.10
CA GLY A 381 18.14 34.17 -9.55
C GLY A 381 16.86 34.20 -10.39
N GLN A 382 16.54 33.10 -11.06
CA GLN A 382 15.31 32.85 -11.77
C GLN A 382 15.07 31.35 -11.91
N CYS A 383 13.82 30.98 -12.08
CA CYS A 383 13.40 29.59 -12.23
C CYS A 383 14.08 28.87 -13.39
N GLY A 384 14.50 27.63 -13.17
CA GLY A 384 15.18 26.80 -14.17
C GLY A 384 16.61 27.21 -14.52
N ASN A 385 17.20 28.20 -13.82
CA ASN A 385 18.58 28.59 -14.03
C ASN A 385 19.54 27.74 -13.17
N THR A 386 20.04 26.65 -13.73
CA THR A 386 20.95 25.72 -13.05
C THR A 386 22.41 26.19 -13.11
N CYS A 387 23.08 26.24 -11.96
CA CYS A 387 24.50 26.55 -11.85
C CYS A 387 25.35 25.36 -12.33
N THR A 388 26.33 25.64 -13.19
CA THR A 388 27.19 24.62 -13.83
C THR A 388 28.67 24.97 -13.64
N GLY A 389 29.56 24.01 -13.86
CA GLY A 389 31.02 24.25 -13.84
C GLY A 389 31.59 24.61 -12.47
N GLY A 390 31.12 23.98 -11.39
CA GLY A 390 31.62 24.21 -10.02
C GLY A 390 31.18 25.53 -9.40
N THR A 391 30.08 26.11 -9.90
CA THR A 391 29.43 27.31 -9.33
C THR A 391 28.22 26.93 -8.50
N SER A 392 27.92 27.70 -7.45
CA SER A 392 26.69 27.56 -6.63
C SER A 392 25.85 28.82 -6.68
N CYS A 393 24.58 28.72 -6.28
CA CYS A 393 23.72 29.87 -6.24
C CYS A 393 23.97 30.71 -4.99
N GLN A 394 24.45 31.93 -5.18
CA GLN A 394 24.67 32.89 -4.10
C GLN A 394 24.01 34.23 -4.44
N ASN A 395 23.11 34.66 -3.57
CA ASN A 395 22.32 35.88 -3.73
C ASN A 395 21.67 35.99 -5.13
N GLY A 396 21.20 34.84 -5.65
CA GLY A 396 20.53 34.77 -6.95
C GLY A 396 21.44 34.86 -8.16
N THR A 397 22.73 34.57 -7.98
CA THR A 397 23.67 34.46 -9.10
C THR A 397 24.54 33.22 -8.95
N CYS A 398 24.77 32.52 -10.07
CA CYS A 398 25.71 31.40 -10.08
C CYS A 398 27.13 31.95 -9.97
N GLN A 399 27.76 31.71 -8.83
CA GLN A 399 29.09 32.21 -8.51
C GLN A 399 30.02 31.07 -8.16
N ALA A 400 31.31 31.26 -8.39
CA ALA A 400 32.32 30.34 -7.88
C ALA A 400 32.16 30.25 -6.37
N CYS A 401 31.89 29.04 -5.87
CA CYS A 401 31.63 28.85 -4.46
C CYS A 401 32.91 28.48 -3.72
N ASP A 402 33.19 29.22 -2.65
CA ASP A 402 34.26 28.86 -1.72
C ASP A 402 33.72 27.89 -0.66
N SER A 403 33.83 26.60 -0.99
CA SER A 403 33.43 25.47 -0.14
C SER A 403 34.16 25.42 1.21
N ALA A 404 35.21 26.22 1.41
CA ALA A 404 35.83 26.35 2.73
C ALA A 404 34.96 27.14 3.72
N THR A 405 34.04 27.99 3.23
CA THR A 405 33.27 28.92 4.07
C THR A 405 31.77 28.90 3.83
N THR A 406 31.33 28.34 2.70
CA THR A 406 29.94 28.33 2.25
C THR A 406 29.52 26.90 1.93
N ASP A 407 28.28 26.56 2.29
CA ASP A 407 27.59 25.33 1.87
C ASP A 407 27.11 25.56 0.42
N CYS A 408 27.78 24.89 -0.50
CA CYS A 408 27.71 25.15 -1.93
C CYS A 408 26.66 24.30 -2.64
N ASP A 409 26.29 23.14 -2.10
CA ASP A 409 25.23 22.29 -2.65
C ASP A 409 23.90 22.38 -1.89
N GLY A 410 23.89 23.06 -0.74
CA GLY A 410 22.70 23.41 0.04
C GLY A 410 22.18 22.28 0.92
N ASP A 411 22.99 21.26 1.20
CA ASP A 411 22.60 20.11 2.01
C ASP A 411 22.74 20.33 3.53
N GLY A 412 23.28 21.49 3.91
CA GLY A 412 23.53 21.90 5.29
C GLY A 412 24.95 21.64 5.77
N TRP A 413 25.84 21.15 4.91
CA TRP A 413 27.23 20.82 5.23
C TRP A 413 28.23 21.64 4.41
N LYS A 414 29.44 21.73 4.93
CA LYS A 414 30.56 22.42 4.28
C LYS A 414 31.77 21.52 4.32
N VAL A 415 32.80 21.82 3.52
CA VAL A 415 34.08 21.10 3.62
C VAL A 415 34.68 21.12 5.03
N ALA A 416 34.53 22.23 5.77
CA ALA A 416 34.98 22.33 7.16
C ALA A 416 34.24 21.38 8.12
N ASP A 417 33.01 21.01 7.77
CA ASP A 417 32.15 20.07 8.48
C ASP A 417 32.29 18.62 7.96
N GLY A 418 33.26 18.37 7.07
CA GLY A 418 33.58 17.03 6.57
C GLY A 418 32.86 16.62 5.29
N ASP A 419 32.14 17.54 4.64
CA ASP A 419 31.54 17.29 3.34
C ASP A 419 32.62 17.23 2.24
N CYS A 420 32.70 16.08 1.59
CA CYS A 420 33.66 15.75 0.55
C CYS A 420 33.17 16.15 -0.86
N CYS A 421 31.92 16.60 -0.98
CA CYS A 421 31.19 16.79 -2.24
C CYS A 421 30.42 18.12 -2.35
N ASP A 422 30.61 19.01 -1.37
CA ASP A 422 30.13 20.40 -1.30
C ASP A 422 30.11 21.13 -2.66
N LYS A 423 31.10 20.88 -3.54
CA LYS A 423 31.13 21.46 -4.89
C LYS A 423 30.40 20.59 -5.93
N PRO A 424 29.43 21.16 -6.68
CA PRO A 424 28.81 20.48 -7.82
C PRO A 424 29.82 20.03 -8.89
N GLY A 425 29.73 18.76 -9.29
CA GLY A 425 30.56 18.14 -10.33
C GLY A 425 31.73 17.29 -9.82
N THR A 426 32.02 17.31 -8.51
CA THR A 426 33.06 16.47 -7.90
C THR A 426 32.59 15.04 -7.64
N CYS A 427 31.29 14.87 -7.37
CA CYS A 427 30.68 13.62 -6.91
C CYS A 427 29.40 13.27 -7.70
N GLY A 428 29.42 13.53 -9.01
CA GLY A 428 28.28 13.25 -9.88
C GLY A 428 27.22 14.35 -9.88
N SER A 429 25.98 13.96 -10.18
CA SER A 429 24.85 14.86 -10.43
C SER A 429 24.05 15.26 -9.18
N GLU A 430 24.29 14.61 -8.05
CA GLU A 430 23.52 14.82 -6.81
C GLU A 430 24.46 15.05 -5.60
N PRO A 431 25.30 16.11 -5.63
CA PRO A 431 26.25 16.40 -4.55
C PRO A 431 25.58 16.49 -3.17
N ALA A 432 24.39 17.09 -3.09
CA ALA A 432 23.61 17.25 -1.85
C ALA A 432 23.13 15.95 -1.18
N LYS A 433 23.43 14.78 -1.75
CA LYS A 433 23.19 13.47 -1.12
C LYS A 433 24.45 12.91 -0.43
N VAL A 434 25.57 13.61 -0.52
CA VAL A 434 26.87 13.13 -0.09
C VAL A 434 27.38 14.01 1.03
N ASN A 435 27.39 13.48 2.25
CA ASN A 435 27.85 14.18 3.45
C ASN A 435 28.08 13.16 4.58
N PRO A 436 28.75 13.54 5.69
CA PRO A 436 28.98 12.63 6.82
C PRO A 436 27.72 12.00 7.44
N GLY A 437 26.53 12.55 7.18
CA GLY A 437 25.25 12.02 7.63
C GLY A 437 24.62 10.96 6.71
N ALA A 438 25.18 10.69 5.54
CA ALA A 438 24.60 9.81 4.53
C ALA A 438 24.95 8.32 4.76
N ILE A 439 24.16 7.43 4.17
CA ILE A 439 24.51 6.00 4.05
C ILE A 439 25.21 5.76 2.71
N GLU A 440 26.19 4.86 2.69
CA GLU A 440 26.95 4.51 1.49
C GLU A 440 26.07 3.83 0.43
N VAL A 441 26.17 4.27 -0.84
CA VAL A 441 25.43 3.67 -1.96
C VAL A 441 26.38 2.84 -2.82
N LYS A 442 26.44 1.55 -2.49
CA LYS A 442 27.33 0.60 -3.17
C LYS A 442 27.17 0.59 -4.70
N GLY A 443 28.28 0.81 -5.40
CA GLY A 443 28.43 0.65 -6.84
C GLY A 443 28.27 1.94 -7.64
N ASN A 444 28.22 3.11 -6.97
CA ASN A 444 28.16 4.42 -7.62
C ASN A 444 29.54 5.09 -7.76
N ALA A 445 30.61 4.49 -7.19
CA ALA A 445 31.97 5.02 -7.18
C ALA A 445 32.12 6.40 -6.49
N ILE A 446 31.23 6.69 -5.55
CA ILE A 446 31.23 7.90 -4.71
C ILE A 446 31.41 7.46 -3.25
N ASP A 447 32.09 8.27 -2.45
CA ASP A 447 32.16 8.10 -0.99
C ASP A 447 31.00 8.91 -0.39
N ASP A 448 29.80 8.33 -0.36
CA ASP A 448 28.56 9.06 -0.05
C ASP A 448 28.56 9.56 1.40
N ASN A 449 29.23 8.84 2.30
CA ASN A 449 29.29 9.20 3.72
C ASN A 449 30.59 9.95 4.11
N CYS A 450 31.41 10.33 3.14
CA CYS A 450 32.64 11.11 3.31
C CYS A 450 33.62 10.57 4.37
N ASN A 451 33.73 9.25 4.50
CA ASN A 451 34.61 8.63 5.49
C ASN A 451 35.98 8.19 4.93
N GLY A 452 36.23 8.45 3.64
CA GLY A 452 37.43 8.08 2.92
C GLY A 452 37.38 6.68 2.30
N LYS A 453 36.21 6.04 2.22
CA LYS A 453 36.02 4.70 1.63
C LYS A 453 34.90 4.71 0.60
N THR A 454 35.28 4.58 -0.66
CA THR A 454 34.35 4.51 -1.79
C THR A 454 33.78 3.10 -2.00
N ASP A 455 32.47 2.98 -2.23
CA ASP A 455 31.71 1.75 -2.50
C ASP A 455 31.88 0.65 -1.44
N LEU A 456 32.30 1.03 -0.24
CA LEU A 456 32.48 0.14 0.88
C LEU A 456 31.49 0.57 1.95
N PHE A 457 30.34 -0.12 2.01
CA PHE A 457 29.54 -0.13 3.23
C PHE A 457 30.50 -0.32 4.40
N ASP A 458 30.45 0.57 5.38
CA ASP A 458 31.45 0.64 6.43
C ASP A 458 31.59 -0.74 7.08
N MET A 459 32.71 -1.05 7.75
CA MET A 459 32.79 -2.30 8.51
C MET A 459 31.69 -2.38 9.58
N GLU A 460 31.08 -1.25 9.93
CA GLU A 460 29.90 -1.12 10.80
C GLU A 460 28.58 -1.48 10.08
N ASP A 461 28.54 -1.43 8.75
CA ASP A 461 27.34 -1.69 7.93
C ASP A 461 27.42 -3.02 7.15
N THR A 462 28.63 -3.58 6.93
CA THR A 462 28.84 -4.86 6.23
C THR A 462 29.08 -6.05 7.14
N VAL A 463 29.36 -5.82 8.42
CA VAL A 463 29.57 -6.89 9.40
C VAL A 463 28.36 -6.99 10.29
N TYR A 464 27.68 -8.14 10.20
CA TYR A 464 26.61 -8.48 11.12
C TYR A 464 27.10 -8.32 12.57
N CYS A 465 26.41 -7.46 13.32
CA CYS A 465 26.77 -7.09 14.69
C CYS A 465 26.04 -7.92 15.75
N ASP A 466 25.31 -8.94 15.32
CA ASP A 466 24.45 -9.78 16.12
C ASP A 466 25.08 -11.16 16.46
N GLY A 467 26.32 -11.39 16.01
CA GLY A 467 27.10 -12.56 16.38
C GLY A 467 27.38 -12.63 17.89
N GLY A 468 27.02 -13.74 18.52
CA GLY A 468 27.33 -14.01 19.93
C GLY A 468 26.51 -13.21 20.96
N LEU A 469 25.43 -12.55 20.54
CA LEU A 469 24.50 -11.90 21.46
C LEU A 469 23.83 -12.91 22.40
N ALA A 470 23.63 -12.51 23.65
CA ALA A 470 22.93 -13.34 24.63
C ALA A 470 21.44 -13.46 24.26
N SER A 471 20.89 -14.68 24.35
CA SER A 471 19.50 -14.94 23.94
C SER A 471 18.48 -14.15 24.76
N ASN A 472 18.72 -13.93 26.04
CA ASN A 472 17.90 -13.10 26.93
C ASN A 472 18.68 -11.86 27.38
N SER A 473 19.24 -11.11 26.42
CA SER A 473 20.05 -9.94 26.74
C SER A 473 19.26 -8.93 27.57
N ALA A 474 19.82 -8.46 28.68
CA ALA A 474 19.26 -7.36 29.45
C ALA A 474 19.58 -5.98 28.82
N VAL A 475 20.31 -5.94 27.70
CA VAL A 475 20.76 -4.72 27.03
C VAL A 475 19.84 -4.44 25.85
N PRO A 476 18.97 -3.40 25.91
CA PRO A 476 18.04 -3.09 24.81
C PRO A 476 18.70 -2.91 23.45
N GLY A 477 19.92 -2.37 23.41
CA GLY A 477 20.68 -2.17 22.17
C GLY A 477 21.05 -3.47 21.45
N ASP A 478 21.11 -4.61 22.14
CA ASP A 478 21.39 -5.90 21.49
C ASP A 478 20.21 -6.36 20.62
N TYR A 479 18.97 -6.00 20.98
CA TYR A 479 17.81 -6.27 20.13
C TYR A 479 17.82 -5.42 18.87
N ALA A 480 18.33 -4.19 18.92
CA ALA A 480 18.50 -3.37 17.72
C ALA A 480 19.56 -3.98 16.77
N LYS A 481 20.67 -4.49 17.31
CA LYS A 481 21.68 -5.23 16.53
C LYS A 481 21.11 -6.50 15.90
N ALA A 482 20.31 -7.25 16.66
CA ALA A 482 19.63 -8.45 16.17
C ALA A 482 18.54 -8.17 15.11
N LEU A 483 18.15 -6.91 14.89
CA LEU A 483 17.31 -6.50 13.77
C LEU A 483 18.12 -6.08 12.53
N GLY A 484 19.45 -5.96 12.63
CA GLY A 484 20.33 -5.39 11.59
C GLY A 484 20.81 -3.95 11.86
N ILE A 485 20.41 -3.32 12.98
CA ILE A 485 20.80 -1.93 13.29
C ILE A 485 22.14 -1.93 14.05
N CYS A 486 23.24 -1.95 13.31
CA CYS A 486 24.58 -2.09 13.85
C CYS A 486 25.26 -0.78 14.25
N ARG A 487 24.98 0.31 13.53
CA ARG A 487 25.58 1.61 13.76
C ARG A 487 24.92 2.33 14.93
N THR A 488 25.72 2.95 15.79
CA THR A 488 25.25 3.83 16.86
C THR A 488 25.65 5.28 16.61
N THR A 489 24.83 6.22 17.05
CA THR A 489 25.10 7.66 16.97
C THR A 489 24.64 8.36 18.24
N THR A 490 24.90 9.66 18.35
CA THR A 490 24.43 10.48 19.47
C THR A 490 23.38 11.48 18.99
N GLU A 491 22.48 11.88 19.90
CA GLU A 491 21.37 12.76 19.55
C GLU A 491 21.84 14.19 19.21
N THR A 492 22.85 14.69 19.93
CA THR A 492 23.42 16.03 19.76
C THR A 492 24.96 15.96 19.80
N PRO A 493 25.61 15.54 18.72
CA PRO A 493 27.07 15.52 18.65
C PRO A 493 27.64 16.94 18.75
N ALA A 494 28.87 17.05 19.26
CA ALA A 494 29.53 18.33 19.47
C ALA A 494 29.96 19.02 18.16
N LEU A 495 30.28 18.22 17.14
CA LEU A 495 30.67 18.70 15.81
C LEU A 495 29.67 18.19 14.79
N LEU A 496 29.45 18.98 13.73
CA LEU A 496 28.50 18.62 12.67
C LEU A 496 28.95 17.32 11.99
N LYS A 497 30.24 17.16 11.64
CA LYS A 497 30.86 15.90 11.12
C LYS A 497 30.55 14.62 11.87
N ASP A 498 30.25 14.72 13.17
CA ASP A 498 29.94 13.56 13.99
C ASP A 498 28.42 13.26 14.00
N LYS A 499 27.60 14.07 13.31
CA LYS A 499 26.14 13.92 13.11
C LYS A 499 25.81 12.87 12.06
N THR A 500 26.34 11.69 12.30
CA THR A 500 26.07 10.46 11.54
C THR A 500 24.75 9.81 11.96
N TRP A 501 24.32 8.79 11.22
CA TRP A 501 23.06 8.07 11.43
C TRP A 501 23.20 6.81 12.29
N GLY A 502 22.08 6.20 12.67
CA GLY A 502 22.05 4.93 13.42
C GLY A 502 21.26 5.01 14.73
N LEU A 503 21.49 4.03 15.60
CA LEU A 503 20.82 3.90 16.90
C LEU A 503 21.34 4.94 17.91
N ILE A 504 20.42 5.73 18.47
CA ILE A 504 20.70 6.64 19.59
C ILE A 504 20.42 5.94 20.92
N SER A 505 19.28 5.28 21.02
CA SER A 505 18.91 4.54 22.22
C SER A 505 17.85 3.48 21.90
N ALA A 506 17.86 2.39 22.67
CA ALA A 506 16.80 1.40 22.67
C ALA A 506 16.22 1.25 24.09
N LYS A 507 14.95 0.88 24.20
CA LYS A 507 14.28 0.56 25.47
C LYS A 507 13.40 -0.67 25.30
N ILE A 508 13.26 -1.45 26.37
CA ILE A 508 12.32 -2.56 26.46
C ILE A 508 11.32 -2.19 27.56
N LEU A 509 10.06 -2.03 27.19
CA LEU A 509 8.98 -1.48 28.01
C LEU A 509 7.72 -2.34 27.88
N ARG A 510 6.70 -2.02 28.67
CA ARG A 510 5.32 -2.46 28.46
C ARG A 510 4.54 -1.47 27.59
N ALA A 511 3.31 -1.80 27.18
CA ALA A 511 2.47 -0.96 26.33
C ALA A 511 2.14 0.42 26.96
N ASP A 512 2.16 0.52 28.29
CA ASP A 512 2.05 1.78 29.05
C ASP A 512 3.41 2.49 29.25
N GLY A 513 4.48 2.05 28.59
CA GLY A 513 5.81 2.64 28.75
C GLY A 513 6.49 2.37 30.11
N SER A 514 5.89 1.60 31.01
CA SER A 514 6.57 1.15 32.23
C SER A 514 7.70 0.15 31.90
N PRO A 515 8.73 0.00 32.75
CA PRO A 515 9.78 -1.00 32.52
C PRO A 515 9.21 -2.41 32.37
N LEU A 516 9.75 -3.18 31.43
CA LEU A 516 9.39 -4.60 31.30
C LEU A 516 9.83 -5.34 32.57
N GLY A 517 8.84 -5.83 33.32
CA GLY A 517 9.07 -6.51 34.60
C GLY A 517 9.51 -7.97 34.47
N ASP A 518 9.36 -8.57 33.29
CA ASP A 518 9.77 -9.94 32.98
C ASP A 518 10.55 -9.96 31.67
N ALA A 519 11.84 -10.26 31.74
CA ALA A 519 12.72 -10.29 30.58
C ALA A 519 12.42 -11.48 29.63
N LYS A 520 11.56 -12.43 30.00
CA LYS A 520 11.25 -13.62 29.17
C LYS A 520 10.27 -13.34 28.04
N ALA A 521 9.57 -12.20 28.05
CA ALA A 521 8.68 -11.77 26.98
C ALA A 521 9.42 -11.35 25.69
N ILE A 522 10.76 -11.26 25.73
CA ILE A 522 11.56 -10.91 24.56
C ILE A 522 12.89 -11.67 24.52
N SER A 523 13.29 -12.17 23.36
CA SER A 523 14.55 -12.91 23.18
C SER A 523 15.22 -12.68 21.83
N ILE A 524 16.50 -13.01 21.75
CA ILE A 524 17.36 -13.03 20.57
C ILE A 524 17.66 -14.50 20.25
N ARG A 525 17.48 -14.92 19.00
CA ARG A 525 17.52 -16.33 18.63
C ARG A 525 18.28 -16.56 17.33
N ASP A 526 19.02 -17.67 17.20
CA ASP A 526 19.64 -18.07 15.92
C ASP A 526 18.60 -18.37 14.82
N LYS A 527 17.43 -18.86 15.26
CA LYS A 527 16.28 -19.20 14.44
C LYS A 527 15.06 -19.37 15.34
N PHE A 528 13.88 -19.43 14.75
CA PHE A 528 12.66 -19.87 15.43
C PHE A 528 12.15 -21.16 14.78
N GLY A 529 11.63 -22.11 15.56
CA GLY A 529 11.13 -23.39 15.03
C GLY A 529 12.16 -24.39 14.49
N GLY A 530 11.65 -25.49 13.94
CA GLY A 530 12.41 -26.61 13.39
C GLY A 530 13.27 -26.24 12.17
N ALA A 531 12.77 -25.34 11.31
CA ALA A 531 13.47 -24.89 10.11
C ALA A 531 13.08 -23.49 9.60
N SER A 532 12.27 -22.70 10.32
CA SER A 532 11.76 -21.41 9.82
C SER A 532 11.12 -20.53 10.90
N PRO A 533 11.35 -19.19 10.88
CA PRO A 533 12.21 -18.47 9.93
C PRO A 533 13.72 -18.57 10.20
N ILE A 534 14.47 -18.59 9.10
CA ILE A 534 15.91 -18.33 9.08
C ILE A 534 16.08 -16.80 9.15
N PRO A 535 17.09 -16.26 9.87
CA PRO A 535 17.43 -14.85 9.79
C PRO A 535 17.54 -14.37 8.33
N LEU A 536 16.85 -13.28 8.02
CA LEU A 536 16.93 -12.57 6.74
C LEU A 536 18.21 -11.74 6.65
N GLU A 537 18.63 -11.21 7.80
CA GLU A 537 19.87 -10.49 7.95
C GLU A 537 20.65 -11.06 9.14
N GLY A 538 21.97 -11.05 9.07
CA GLY A 538 22.77 -11.50 10.20
C GLY A 538 22.65 -12.97 10.54
N GLN A 539 22.71 -13.24 11.84
CA GLN A 539 22.70 -14.56 12.44
C GLN A 539 21.57 -14.73 13.46
N ARG A 540 20.84 -13.66 13.77
CA ARG A 540 19.84 -13.64 14.84
C ARG A 540 18.52 -13.04 14.36
N VAL A 541 17.46 -13.40 15.05
CA VAL A 541 16.15 -12.75 14.99
C VAL A 541 15.75 -12.27 16.37
N VAL A 542 14.92 -11.23 16.42
CA VAL A 542 14.23 -10.82 17.65
C VAL A 542 12.91 -11.59 17.75
N VAL A 543 12.60 -12.08 18.94
CA VAL A 543 11.33 -12.74 19.25
C VAL A 543 10.66 -11.98 20.39
N MET A 544 9.46 -11.48 20.17
CA MET A 544 8.63 -10.79 21.16
C MET A 544 7.35 -11.60 21.36
N SER A 545 6.91 -11.78 22.60
CA SER A 545 5.70 -12.53 22.88
C SER A 545 4.90 -11.86 23.99
N SER A 546 3.58 -11.97 23.89
CA SER A 546 2.68 -11.68 25.00
C SER A 546 2.69 -12.78 26.08
N GLY A 547 3.61 -13.74 26.00
CA GLY A 547 3.97 -14.60 27.13
C GLY A 547 5.46 -14.90 27.12
N ILE A 548 5.85 -16.15 26.89
CA ILE A 548 7.27 -16.55 26.99
C ILE A 548 7.91 -16.62 25.59
N ALA A 549 8.67 -15.59 25.21
CA ALA A 549 9.49 -15.63 23.99
C ALA A 549 10.66 -16.63 24.11
N ALA A 550 11.13 -16.92 25.33
CA ALA A 550 12.20 -17.86 25.61
C ALA A 550 12.32 -18.22 27.11
N ASP A 551 12.47 -19.50 27.45
CA ASP A 551 13.12 -19.86 28.71
C ASP A 551 14.66 -19.94 28.58
N ALA A 552 15.38 -19.80 29.70
CA ALA A 552 16.85 -19.75 29.74
C ALA A 552 17.55 -21.10 29.42
N THR A 553 16.79 -22.19 29.33
CA THR A 553 17.25 -23.56 29.07
C THR A 553 16.88 -24.07 27.68
N GLN A 554 15.98 -23.38 26.97
CA GLN A 554 15.46 -23.77 25.67
C GLN A 554 16.32 -23.28 24.51
N THR A 555 16.72 -24.21 23.63
CA THR A 555 17.37 -23.90 22.34
C THR A 555 16.40 -23.48 21.24
N ASN A 556 15.13 -23.94 21.27
CA ASN A 556 14.06 -23.55 20.33
C ASN A 556 12.73 -23.37 21.12
N PRO A 557 12.47 -22.20 21.71
CA PRO A 557 11.27 -21.96 22.49
C PRO A 557 10.07 -21.67 21.58
N GLY A 558 8.89 -21.91 22.13
CA GLY A 558 7.63 -21.34 21.70
C GLY A 558 6.90 -20.81 22.94
N PRO A 559 5.93 -19.90 22.80
CA PRO A 559 5.17 -19.32 23.93
C PRO A 559 4.47 -20.42 24.74
N ASN A 560 4.20 -21.54 24.08
CA ASN A 560 3.70 -22.78 24.67
C ASN A 560 4.84 -23.79 24.96
N GLY A 561 5.88 -23.39 25.69
CA GLY A 561 6.84 -24.34 26.29
C GLY A 561 7.69 -25.21 25.35
N GLY A 562 8.22 -24.65 24.24
CA GLY A 562 9.09 -25.27 23.22
C GLY A 562 9.74 -26.65 23.49
N ALA A 563 9.46 -27.62 22.60
CA ALA A 563 9.67 -29.10 22.65
C ALA A 563 11.15 -29.61 22.70
N PRO A 564 11.46 -30.90 23.05
CA PRO A 564 10.60 -32.10 23.08
C PRO A 564 10.53 -32.87 24.42
N ALA A 565 9.31 -33.26 24.80
CA ALA A 565 8.88 -34.01 26.00
C ALA A 565 8.56 -33.17 27.25
N GLY A 566 7.39 -32.55 27.27
CA GLY A 566 6.74 -31.99 28.46
C GLY A 566 5.27 -31.64 28.16
N TYR A 567 4.37 -31.95 29.09
CA TYR A 567 2.96 -31.54 29.00
C TYR A 567 2.84 -30.02 29.16
N ASN A 568 1.94 -29.46 28.36
CA ASN A 568 2.03 -28.15 27.76
C ASN A 568 1.10 -27.11 28.41
N VAL A 569 1.23 -25.85 27.99
CA VAL A 569 0.54 -24.61 28.40
C VAL A 569 1.03 -23.95 29.69
N SER A 570 1.93 -22.98 29.56
CA SER A 570 1.95 -21.88 30.54
C SER A 570 0.91 -20.86 30.06
N THR A 571 -0.36 -21.02 30.45
CA THR A 571 -1.45 -20.06 30.18
C THR A 571 -1.33 -18.77 31.01
N SER A 572 -0.11 -18.43 31.43
CA SER A 572 0.14 -17.33 32.35
C SER A 572 1.64 -17.05 32.41
N HIS A 573 2.01 -15.87 31.93
CA HIS A 573 3.22 -15.18 32.35
C HIS A 573 3.20 -15.11 33.89
N THR A 574 4.28 -15.47 34.59
CA THR A 574 4.34 -15.38 36.07
C THR A 574 5.51 -14.50 36.51
N PRO A 575 5.22 -13.29 37.04
CA PRO A 575 3.89 -12.72 37.30
C PRO A 575 3.21 -12.19 36.02
N SER A 576 1.91 -12.41 35.88
CA SER A 576 1.14 -11.80 34.80
C SER A 576 1.10 -10.30 35.04
N SER A 577 1.31 -9.52 33.98
CA SER A 577 1.49 -8.09 34.09
C SER A 577 0.62 -7.32 33.09
N SER A 578 -0.60 -7.07 33.52
CA SER A 578 -1.55 -6.22 32.82
C SER A 578 -1.27 -4.75 33.06
N VAL A 579 -1.31 -3.96 31.98
CA VAL A 579 -1.23 -2.50 32.05
C VAL A 579 -2.42 -1.88 31.34
N ASN A 580 -2.85 -0.70 31.80
CA ASN A 580 -3.97 0.01 31.19
C ASN A 580 -3.47 1.11 30.25
N ILE A 581 -3.73 0.94 28.96
CA ILE A 581 -3.23 1.85 27.91
C ILE A 581 -3.95 3.22 27.95
N GLN A 582 -5.18 3.26 28.45
CA GLN A 582 -5.99 4.49 28.51
C GLN A 582 -5.46 5.47 29.57
N THR A 583 -5.02 4.95 30.71
CA THR A 583 -4.60 5.78 31.86
C THR A 583 -3.13 6.20 31.80
N CYS A 584 -2.37 5.68 30.84
CA CYS A 584 -0.95 5.95 30.78
C CYS A 584 -0.62 7.44 30.49
N SER A 585 0.48 7.91 31.09
CA SER A 585 1.08 9.23 30.89
C SER A 585 2.59 9.19 30.63
N LEU A 586 3.20 8.01 30.60
CA LEU A 586 4.63 7.87 30.35
C LEU A 586 4.97 8.15 28.89
N PRO A 587 6.19 8.69 28.61
CA PRO A 587 6.72 8.75 27.26
C PRO A 587 6.68 7.35 26.62
N TYR A 588 6.46 7.30 25.31
CA TYR A 588 6.47 6.07 24.49
C TYR A 588 5.26 5.14 24.63
N CYS A 589 4.35 5.37 25.57
CA CYS A 589 3.15 4.53 25.68
C CYS A 589 2.28 4.58 24.42
N ILE A 590 1.54 3.50 24.14
CA ILE A 590 0.72 3.37 22.91
C ILE A 590 -0.61 4.13 22.97
N LYS A 591 -0.81 4.95 24.01
CA LYS A 591 -2.05 5.71 24.23
C LYS A 591 -2.38 6.65 23.08
N ASP A 592 -1.36 7.20 22.43
CA ASP A 592 -1.52 8.10 21.29
C ASP A 592 -2.16 7.41 20.09
N TRP A 593 -1.79 6.15 19.81
CA TRP A 593 -2.49 5.32 18.85
C TRP A 593 -3.90 4.95 19.33
N TYR A 594 -4.07 4.55 20.59
CA TYR A 594 -5.38 4.17 21.16
C TYR A 594 -6.40 5.33 21.11
N ALA A 595 -5.95 6.54 21.43
CA ALA A 595 -6.79 7.74 21.45
C ALA A 595 -7.08 8.31 20.04
N ALA A 596 -6.31 7.92 19.02
CA ALA A 596 -6.52 8.39 17.65
C ALA A 596 -7.67 7.62 16.97
N PRO A 597 -8.65 8.32 16.35
CA PRO A 597 -9.66 7.66 15.54
C PRO A 597 -9.08 7.20 14.21
N ASN A 598 -9.50 6.01 13.75
CA ASN A 598 -9.18 5.48 12.42
C ASN A 598 -10.49 4.94 11.82
N LEU A 599 -11.36 5.86 11.41
CA LEU A 599 -12.72 5.54 10.96
C LEU A 599 -12.71 4.91 9.55
N PRO A 600 -13.55 3.90 9.28
CA PRO A 600 -14.60 3.36 10.15
C PRO A 600 -14.13 2.29 11.15
N LEU A 601 -12.84 1.92 11.12
CA LEU A 601 -12.27 0.74 11.79
C LEU A 601 -12.30 0.82 13.31
N LYS A 602 -11.92 1.99 13.85
CA LYS A 602 -12.05 2.26 15.27
C LYS A 602 -12.38 3.72 15.56
N ASN A 603 -13.25 3.89 16.55
CA ASN A 603 -13.44 5.17 17.21
C ASN A 603 -12.21 5.53 18.04
N ALA A 604 -12.11 6.81 18.40
CA ALA A 604 -11.13 7.24 19.39
C ALA A 604 -11.36 6.51 20.73
N ASN A 605 -10.28 6.04 21.36
CA ASN A 605 -10.32 5.26 22.61
C ASN A 605 -11.05 3.93 22.48
N ALA A 606 -10.80 3.23 21.38
CA ALA A 606 -11.21 1.84 21.18
C ALA A 606 -10.06 1.05 20.56
N LEU A 607 -10.01 -0.25 20.85
CA LEU A 607 -9.19 -1.17 20.06
C LEU A 607 -9.94 -1.49 18.74
N PRO A 608 -9.22 -1.65 17.63
CA PRO A 608 -9.81 -1.99 16.34
C PRO A 608 -10.09 -3.50 16.27
N ASP A 609 -11.27 -3.84 15.79
CA ASP A 609 -11.63 -5.23 15.45
C ASP A 609 -11.52 -5.43 13.92
N SER A 610 -11.57 -6.65 13.40
CA SER A 610 -11.46 -6.92 11.96
C SER A 610 -12.83 -6.82 11.24
N PRO A 611 -12.86 -6.69 9.89
CA PRO A 611 -14.12 -6.58 9.17
C PRO A 611 -14.95 -7.86 9.30
N GLY A 612 -16.16 -7.72 9.82
CA GLY A 612 -17.10 -8.83 10.02
C GLY A 612 -16.97 -9.53 11.38
N CYS A 613 -16.00 -9.14 12.21
CA CYS A 613 -16.05 -9.35 13.64
C CYS A 613 -16.81 -8.19 14.32
N SER A 614 -17.32 -8.43 15.53
CA SER A 614 -18.02 -7.40 16.32
C SER A 614 -17.78 -7.64 17.81
N THR A 615 -16.52 -7.50 18.21
CA THR A 615 -16.05 -7.73 19.58
C THR A 615 -15.91 -6.42 20.33
N SER A 616 -15.98 -6.49 21.66
CA SER A 616 -15.80 -5.33 22.54
C SER A 616 -14.54 -5.54 23.37
N ASP A 617 -13.41 -5.15 22.80
CA ASP A 617 -12.11 -5.31 23.43
C ASP A 617 -11.87 -4.25 24.51
N THR A 618 -11.10 -4.59 25.54
CA THR A 618 -10.80 -3.67 26.67
C THR A 618 -9.45 -2.98 26.49
N PRO A 619 -9.23 -1.79 27.06
CA PRO A 619 -7.92 -1.10 27.04
C PRO A 619 -6.84 -1.76 27.92
N THR A 620 -7.10 -2.96 28.44
CA THR A 620 -6.12 -3.71 29.22
C THR A 620 -5.21 -4.44 28.26
N ALA A 621 -3.92 -4.11 28.29
CA ALA A 621 -2.89 -4.85 27.57
C ALA A 621 -2.27 -5.85 28.54
N ASN A 622 -2.62 -7.12 28.37
CA ASN A 622 -2.09 -8.20 29.20
C ASN A 622 -0.74 -8.66 28.65
N ASP A 623 0.20 -8.90 29.56
CA ASP A 623 1.53 -9.43 29.28
C ASP A 623 2.28 -8.73 28.13
N SER A 624 2.03 -7.42 28.01
CA SER A 624 2.55 -6.62 26.92
C SER A 624 4.08 -6.50 26.94
N VAL A 625 4.68 -6.54 25.76
CA VAL A 625 6.08 -6.20 25.55
C VAL A 625 6.23 -5.22 24.38
N MET A 626 7.10 -4.24 24.56
CA MET A 626 7.34 -3.18 23.58
C MET A 626 8.85 -2.87 23.45
N LEU A 627 9.35 -2.92 22.22
CA LEU A 627 10.68 -2.46 21.87
C LEU A 627 10.58 -1.03 21.31
N VAL A 628 11.30 -0.09 21.92
CA VAL A 628 11.36 1.31 21.48
C VAL A 628 12.74 1.61 20.94
N LEU A 629 12.83 2.03 19.69
CA LEU A 629 14.05 2.39 18.98
C LEU A 629 14.03 3.88 18.66
N ARG A 630 15.04 4.61 19.15
CA ARG A 630 15.28 6.01 18.76
C ARG A 630 16.47 6.04 17.80
N LEU A 631 16.22 6.46 16.57
CA LEU A 631 17.17 6.40 15.47
C LEU A 631 17.36 7.79 14.86
N ARG A 632 18.56 8.07 14.35
CA ARG A 632 18.74 9.13 13.34
C ARG A 632 18.74 8.49 11.96
N ALA A 633 17.86 8.97 11.08
CA ALA A 633 17.86 8.56 9.69
C ALA A 633 19.08 9.10 8.94
N PRO A 634 19.68 8.35 8.01
CA PRO A 634 20.64 8.89 7.06
C PRO A 634 20.09 10.11 6.29
N THR A 635 20.97 11.01 5.84
CA THR A 635 20.60 12.25 5.12
C THR A 635 20.16 12.02 3.68
N ASN A 636 20.50 10.88 3.10
CA ASN A 636 20.14 10.49 1.73
C ASN A 636 19.04 9.40 1.67
N VAL A 637 18.33 9.14 2.77
CA VAL A 637 17.21 8.17 2.82
C VAL A 637 15.90 8.82 3.23
N ARG A 638 14.78 8.18 2.86
CA ARG A 638 13.43 8.72 3.07
C ARG A 638 12.47 7.74 3.73
N ALA A 639 12.84 6.47 3.87
CA ALA A 639 12.03 5.48 4.60
C ALA A 639 12.90 4.39 5.24
N PHE A 640 12.27 3.52 6.01
CA PHE A 640 12.83 2.27 6.51
C PHE A 640 11.82 1.12 6.34
N SER A 641 12.31 -0.11 6.41
CA SER A 641 11.47 -1.32 6.48
C SER A 641 12.07 -2.35 7.43
N PHE A 642 11.25 -3.27 7.93
CA PHE A 642 11.68 -4.52 8.59
C PHE A 642 10.66 -5.61 8.29
N ASN A 643 10.99 -6.86 8.60
CA ASN A 643 10.11 -8.00 8.38
C ASN A 643 9.65 -8.62 9.70
N SER A 644 8.44 -9.14 9.72
CA SER A 644 7.91 -9.85 10.89
C SER A 644 7.02 -11.04 10.54
N TYR A 645 7.07 -12.09 11.36
CA TYR A 645 5.98 -13.07 11.49
C TYR A 645 5.07 -12.65 12.62
N PHE A 646 3.80 -13.04 12.53
CA PHE A 646 2.86 -13.02 13.65
C PHE A 646 2.25 -14.42 13.81
N TYR A 647 2.38 -14.98 15.01
CA TYR A 647 1.82 -16.27 15.42
C TYR A 647 0.90 -16.06 16.61
N SER A 648 -0.15 -16.88 16.71
CA SER A 648 -1.05 -16.88 17.85
C SER A 648 -1.55 -18.28 18.17
N ALA A 649 -1.66 -18.59 19.46
CA ALA A 649 -2.23 -19.83 19.98
C ALA A 649 -3.77 -19.78 20.05
N GLU A 650 -4.32 -18.57 19.92
CA GLU A 650 -5.76 -18.32 19.96
C GLU A 650 -6.43 -18.63 18.61
N TYR A 651 -5.67 -18.52 17.52
CA TYR A 651 -6.09 -19.05 16.23
C TYR A 651 -6.14 -20.59 16.32
N PRO A 652 -7.15 -21.27 15.74
CA PRO A 652 -8.30 -20.71 15.05
C PRO A 652 -9.51 -20.46 15.97
N GLU A 653 -9.55 -21.03 17.18
CA GLU A 653 -10.76 -21.16 18.01
C GLU A 653 -11.34 -19.83 18.50
N TYR A 654 -10.52 -18.79 18.61
CA TYR A 654 -10.89 -17.52 19.21
C TYR A 654 -10.95 -16.35 18.21
N VAL A 655 -10.94 -16.65 16.91
CA VAL A 655 -11.13 -15.62 15.87
C VAL A 655 -12.53 -15.00 16.01
N CYS A 656 -12.62 -13.67 15.92
CA CYS A 656 -13.83 -12.90 16.24
C CYS A 656 -14.36 -13.02 17.67
N THR A 657 -13.47 -13.28 18.63
CA THR A 657 -13.80 -13.16 20.05
C THR A 657 -13.09 -11.96 20.67
N SER A 658 -13.37 -11.68 21.94
CA SER A 658 -12.71 -10.61 22.69
C SER A 658 -11.23 -10.90 23.01
N TYR A 659 -10.67 -11.98 22.46
CA TYR A 659 -9.26 -12.33 22.54
C TYR A 659 -8.61 -12.07 21.17
N ASN A 660 -8.42 -10.78 20.90
CA ASN A 660 -7.90 -10.27 19.64
C ASN A 660 -6.53 -9.65 19.88
N ASP A 661 -5.58 -10.49 20.32
CA ASP A 661 -4.18 -10.11 20.51
C ASP A 661 -3.67 -9.26 19.37
N GLN A 662 -2.98 -8.18 19.75
CA GLN A 662 -2.59 -7.12 18.82
C GLN A 662 -1.09 -7.12 18.61
N PHE A 663 -0.68 -6.88 17.37
CA PHE A 663 0.71 -6.63 17.03
C PHE A 663 0.82 -5.35 16.20
N ILE A 664 1.36 -4.31 16.81
CA ILE A 664 1.45 -2.97 16.20
C ILE A 664 2.88 -2.48 16.09
N THR A 665 3.09 -1.55 15.15
CA THR A 665 4.32 -0.75 15.08
C THR A 665 3.97 0.70 14.88
N LEU A 666 4.34 1.56 15.83
CA LEU A 666 4.10 2.99 15.78
C LEU A 666 5.35 3.74 15.36
N VAL A 667 5.20 4.75 14.51
CA VAL A 667 6.28 5.63 14.08
C VAL A 667 6.03 7.09 14.45
N ASP A 668 7.05 7.71 15.04
CA ASP A 668 7.08 9.11 15.40
C ASP A 668 8.23 9.83 14.70
N THR A 669 7.95 11.02 14.19
CA THR A 669 8.93 11.89 13.51
C THR A 669 8.90 13.27 14.19
N PRO A 670 9.60 13.44 15.33
CA PRO A 670 9.46 14.65 16.16
C PRO A 670 9.83 15.95 15.43
N SER A 671 10.65 15.86 14.39
CA SER A 671 11.07 17.01 13.58
C SER A 671 10.01 17.49 12.57
N GLY A 672 8.91 16.78 12.38
CA GLY A 672 7.82 17.19 11.47
C GLY A 672 7.21 16.01 10.69
N VAL A 673 6.57 16.32 9.57
CA VAL A 673 5.91 15.31 8.72
C VAL A 673 6.83 14.92 7.55
N PRO A 674 7.13 13.61 7.36
CA PRO A 674 7.87 13.14 6.18
C PRO A 674 7.22 13.54 4.86
N SER A 675 8.05 13.80 3.85
CA SER A 675 7.65 14.24 2.50
C SER A 675 8.38 13.42 1.42
N PRO A 676 7.73 13.08 0.29
CA PRO A 676 6.39 13.51 -0.13
C PRO A 676 5.22 12.70 0.49
N ILE A 677 5.51 11.55 1.11
CA ILE A 677 4.49 10.65 1.66
C ILE A 677 4.54 10.71 3.20
N PRO A 678 3.49 11.19 3.88
CA PRO A 678 3.42 11.19 5.34
C PRO A 678 3.18 9.78 5.89
N ASN A 679 3.57 9.55 7.14
CA ASN A 679 3.14 8.36 7.89
C ASN A 679 1.65 8.44 8.29
N PRO A 680 1.02 7.30 8.66
CA PRO A 680 -0.37 7.27 9.13
C PRO A 680 -0.58 8.19 10.33
N LYS A 681 -1.77 8.82 10.42
CA LYS A 681 -2.08 9.78 11.48
C LYS A 681 -2.15 9.15 12.88
N ASP A 682 -2.61 7.90 12.96
CA ASP A 682 -2.62 7.09 14.18
C ASP A 682 -1.27 6.41 14.44
N LYS A 683 -0.28 6.66 13.57
CA LYS A 683 1.12 6.19 13.62
C LYS A 683 1.32 4.71 13.36
N ASN A 684 0.27 3.91 13.22
CA ASN A 684 0.40 2.46 13.09
C ASN A 684 0.78 2.05 11.66
N LEU A 685 1.92 1.37 11.52
CA LEU A 685 2.44 0.80 10.28
C LEU A 685 2.00 -0.66 10.08
N MET A 686 1.63 -1.36 11.14
CA MET A 686 1.16 -2.75 11.08
C MET A 686 -0.32 -2.77 10.69
N THR A 687 -0.58 -2.79 9.38
CA THR A 687 -1.95 -2.83 8.85
C THR A 687 -2.08 -3.82 7.69
N TYR A 688 -3.20 -4.51 7.65
CA TYR A 688 -3.68 -5.32 6.54
C TYR A 688 -4.71 -4.51 5.74
N SER A 689 -4.56 -4.46 4.41
CA SER A 689 -5.46 -3.69 3.56
C SER A 689 -6.35 -4.55 2.67
N GLN A 690 -7.65 -4.30 2.69
CA GLN A 690 -8.63 -4.90 1.78
C GLN A 690 -9.69 -3.86 1.40
N GLY A 691 -10.02 -3.76 0.11
CA GLY A 691 -11.08 -2.83 -0.36
C GLY A 691 -10.81 -1.34 -0.08
N GLY A 692 -9.54 -0.95 0.12
CA GLY A 692 -9.16 0.44 0.47
C GLY A 692 -9.28 0.80 1.96
N GLN A 693 -9.54 -0.18 2.83
CA GLN A 693 -9.48 -0.06 4.29
C GLN A 693 -8.20 -0.69 4.85
N PHE A 694 -7.69 -0.22 5.99
CA PHE A 694 -6.40 -0.62 6.58
C PHE A 694 -6.53 -1.02 8.05
N TRP A 695 -6.72 -2.31 8.31
CA TRP A 695 -6.98 -2.86 9.65
C TRP A 695 -5.69 -3.22 10.37
N PRO A 696 -5.53 -2.91 11.67
CA PRO A 696 -4.36 -3.36 12.40
C PRO A 696 -4.21 -4.89 12.43
N ILE A 697 -2.96 -5.34 12.53
CA ILE A 697 -2.67 -6.77 12.64
C ILE A 697 -3.03 -7.26 14.04
N GLY A 698 -3.97 -8.20 14.09
CA GLY A 698 -4.35 -8.97 15.27
C GLY A 698 -5.01 -10.27 14.83
N ILE A 699 -5.40 -11.14 15.77
CA ILE A 699 -5.93 -12.47 15.44
C ILE A 699 -7.19 -12.40 14.59
N ASN A 700 -8.09 -11.46 14.89
CA ASN A 700 -9.39 -11.37 14.23
C ASN A 700 -9.27 -11.11 12.73
N ILE A 701 -8.12 -10.61 12.24
CA ILE A 701 -7.88 -10.43 10.80
C ILE A 701 -7.91 -11.76 10.03
N ALA A 702 -7.80 -12.91 10.71
CA ALA A 702 -7.95 -14.22 10.09
C ALA A 702 -9.36 -14.48 9.53
N LYS A 703 -10.38 -13.75 9.99
CA LYS A 703 -11.73 -13.84 9.42
C LYS A 703 -11.75 -13.33 7.99
N GLY A 704 -12.13 -14.21 7.07
CA GLY A 704 -12.31 -13.84 5.66
C GLY A 704 -11.03 -13.41 4.92
N THR A 705 -9.85 -13.67 5.50
CA THR A 705 -8.55 -13.41 4.86
C THR A 705 -7.69 -14.67 4.80
N ASN A 706 -6.62 -14.62 4.03
CA ASN A 706 -5.59 -15.65 3.96
C ASN A 706 -4.31 -15.24 4.70
N LEU A 707 -4.37 -14.22 5.58
CA LEU A 707 -3.18 -13.72 6.27
C LEU A 707 -2.56 -14.80 7.15
N PHE A 708 -3.40 -15.55 7.87
CA PHE A 708 -3.00 -16.74 8.65
C PHE A 708 -2.87 -17.94 7.70
N ALA A 709 -1.76 -17.99 6.98
CA ALA A 709 -1.45 -19.02 5.99
C ALA A 709 -0.57 -20.16 6.54
N ILE A 710 0.12 -19.93 7.66
CA ILE A 710 0.90 -20.94 8.37
C ILE A 710 0.00 -21.59 9.41
N CYS A 711 -0.64 -22.67 9.00
CA CYS A 711 -1.54 -23.43 9.85
C CYS A 711 -1.78 -24.84 9.28
N GLU A 712 -2.36 -25.71 10.10
CA GLU A 712 -2.68 -27.09 9.74
C GLU A 712 -3.87 -27.15 8.74
N PRO A 713 -3.82 -27.99 7.70
CA PRO A 713 -4.91 -28.14 6.73
C PRO A 713 -6.23 -28.54 7.38
N GLN A 714 -7.26 -27.82 6.96
CA GLN A 714 -8.63 -27.98 7.40
C GLN A 714 -9.19 -29.35 7.00
N GLY A 715 -9.47 -30.20 8.00
CA GLY A 715 -10.15 -31.51 7.84
C GLY A 715 -9.58 -32.68 8.64
N THR A 716 -8.48 -32.46 9.38
CA THR A 716 -7.77 -33.52 10.12
C THR A 716 -7.86 -33.40 11.66
N SER A 717 -8.34 -32.26 12.17
CA SER A 717 -8.47 -31.97 13.61
C SER A 717 -9.94 -31.69 14.00
N THR A 718 -10.26 -31.88 15.29
CA THR A 718 -11.55 -31.46 15.89
C THR A 718 -11.62 -29.97 16.19
N CYS A 719 -10.60 -29.21 15.79
CA CYS A 719 -10.36 -27.83 16.14
C CYS A 719 -10.81 -26.90 15.03
N TRP A 720 -12.02 -26.37 15.19
CA TRP A 720 -12.69 -25.63 14.13
C TRP A 720 -13.50 -24.47 14.70
N ASP A 721 -13.20 -23.30 14.16
CA ASP A 721 -14.07 -22.14 14.22
C ASP A 721 -14.66 -21.91 12.82
N THR A 722 -15.96 -21.63 12.77
CA THR A 722 -16.68 -21.28 11.53
C THR A 722 -16.35 -19.89 11.00
N ASP A 723 -15.72 -19.03 11.82
CA ASP A 723 -15.40 -17.64 11.47
C ASP A 723 -14.05 -17.48 10.75
N VAL A 724 -13.24 -18.54 10.64
CA VAL A 724 -11.97 -18.53 9.89
C VAL A 724 -12.20 -18.75 8.40
N SER A 725 -11.43 -18.05 7.55
CA SER A 725 -11.54 -18.22 6.09
C SER A 725 -11.27 -19.66 5.65
N ALA A 726 -12.10 -20.21 4.77
CA ALA A 726 -11.86 -21.51 4.11
C ALA A 726 -10.56 -21.53 3.27
N SER A 727 -10.03 -20.35 2.91
CA SER A 727 -8.74 -20.21 2.23
C SER A 727 -7.54 -20.11 3.19
N SER A 728 -7.78 -19.90 4.49
CA SER A 728 -6.73 -20.08 5.50
C SER A 728 -6.24 -21.53 5.47
N CYS A 729 -4.95 -21.75 5.72
CA CYS A 729 -4.32 -23.08 5.69
C CYS A 729 -4.43 -23.83 4.36
N SER A 730 -4.74 -23.15 3.25
CA SER A 730 -4.80 -23.75 1.91
C SER A 730 -3.42 -24.00 1.28
N PHE A 731 -2.35 -23.56 1.94
CA PHE A 731 -0.97 -23.74 1.48
C PHE A 731 -0.41 -25.09 1.96
N PRO A 732 -0.02 -26.01 1.04
CA PRO A 732 0.42 -27.36 1.40
C PRO A 732 1.64 -27.43 2.32
N THR A 733 2.41 -26.35 2.42
CA THR A 733 3.63 -26.24 3.24
C THR A 733 3.41 -25.52 4.56
N GLY A 734 2.21 -24.98 4.83
CA GLY A 734 1.91 -24.18 6.03
C GLY A 734 2.13 -24.96 7.33
N ALA A 735 1.57 -26.17 7.44
CA ALA A 735 1.77 -27.05 8.60
C ALA A 735 3.24 -27.33 8.93
N ALA A 736 4.08 -27.53 7.91
CA ALA A 736 5.50 -27.80 8.12
C ALA A 736 6.24 -26.61 8.75
N GLN A 737 5.75 -25.38 8.56
CA GLN A 737 6.32 -24.17 9.15
C GLN A 737 5.99 -24.03 10.65
N LEU A 738 4.95 -24.71 11.15
CA LEU A 738 4.64 -24.74 12.59
C LEU A 738 5.53 -25.72 13.37
N THR A 739 6.28 -26.59 12.70
CA THR A 739 7.05 -27.63 13.39
C THR A 739 8.06 -27.03 14.36
N GLY A 740 7.92 -27.31 15.66
CA GLY A 740 8.84 -26.87 16.72
C GLY A 740 8.69 -25.40 17.10
N THR A 741 7.63 -24.72 16.67
CA THR A 741 7.33 -23.33 17.07
C THR A 741 6.51 -23.25 18.36
N GLY A 742 5.93 -24.37 18.82
CA GLY A 742 4.98 -24.42 19.92
C GLY A 742 3.54 -24.13 19.51
N PHE A 743 3.28 -23.91 18.22
CA PHE A 743 1.95 -23.65 17.65
C PHE A 743 1.44 -24.83 16.81
N GLU A 744 2.22 -25.90 16.66
CA GLU A 744 1.81 -27.13 15.98
C GLU A 744 0.73 -27.91 16.74
N SER A 745 0.05 -28.83 16.03
CA SER A 745 -0.96 -29.69 16.64
C SER A 745 -0.38 -30.62 17.71
N GLN A 746 -1.00 -30.61 18.90
CA GLN A 746 -0.65 -31.52 20.00
C GLN A 746 -1.76 -32.55 20.23
N SER A 747 -1.38 -33.80 20.49
CA SER A 747 -2.34 -34.89 20.67
C SER A 747 -3.11 -34.77 22.00
N ALA A 748 -4.43 -34.65 21.89
CA ALA A 748 -5.46 -35.03 22.89
C ALA A 748 -5.62 -34.18 24.17
N SER A 749 -5.84 -32.86 24.04
CA SER A 749 -6.54 -32.08 25.08
C SER A 749 -7.94 -31.68 24.59
N SER A 750 -8.83 -31.29 25.52
CA SER A 750 -10.21 -30.87 25.26
C SER A 750 -10.35 -29.43 24.73
N HIS A 751 -9.23 -28.74 24.48
CA HIS A 751 -9.15 -27.36 23.99
C HIS A 751 -8.20 -27.31 22.80
N CYS A 752 -8.50 -26.47 21.81
CA CYS A 752 -7.76 -26.46 20.57
C CYS A 752 -6.53 -25.56 20.64
N THR A 753 -5.48 -26.08 21.25
CA THR A 753 -4.18 -25.39 21.39
C THR A 753 -3.34 -25.44 20.11
N ILE A 754 -3.97 -25.57 18.93
CA ILE A 754 -3.28 -25.58 17.63
C ILE A 754 -3.25 -24.14 17.17
N GLY A 755 -2.08 -23.50 17.18
CA GLY A 755 -1.94 -22.13 16.73
C GLY A 755 -1.86 -21.96 15.22
N GLY A 756 -1.78 -20.71 14.79
CA GLY A 756 -1.53 -20.34 13.39
C GLY A 756 -0.72 -19.06 13.30
N GLY A 757 -0.28 -18.72 12.09
CA GLY A 757 0.45 -17.49 11.86
C GLY A 757 0.56 -17.07 10.41
N THR A 758 1.27 -15.97 10.22
CA THR A 758 1.54 -15.35 8.91
C THR A 758 2.82 -15.90 8.30
N TYR A 759 3.09 -15.62 7.03
CA TYR A 759 4.46 -15.62 6.52
C TYR A 759 5.17 -14.30 6.91
N TRP A 760 6.39 -14.08 6.40
CA TRP A 760 7.05 -12.78 6.51
C TRP A 760 6.13 -11.67 6.00
N LEU A 761 5.89 -10.69 6.86
CA LEU A 761 5.24 -9.43 6.55
C LEU A 761 6.31 -8.34 6.52
N THR A 762 6.42 -7.60 5.43
CA THR A 762 7.30 -6.43 5.34
C THR A 762 6.54 -5.19 5.77
N THR A 763 7.04 -4.51 6.80
CA THR A 763 6.48 -3.27 7.36
C THR A 763 7.40 -2.11 7.06
N ALA A 764 6.86 -1.00 6.56
CA ALA A 764 7.65 0.16 6.18
C ALA A 764 7.04 1.48 6.65
N GLY A 765 7.92 2.46 6.93
CA GLY A 765 7.56 3.80 7.37
C GLY A 765 8.51 4.87 6.84
N ASN A 766 8.03 6.09 6.67
CA ASN A 766 8.80 7.20 6.13
C ASN A 766 9.52 8.02 7.22
N VAL A 767 10.63 8.65 6.84
CA VAL A 767 11.46 9.49 7.71
C VAL A 767 11.78 10.82 7.05
N ILE A 768 12.13 11.82 7.85
CA ILE A 768 12.73 13.06 7.35
C ILE A 768 14.25 12.83 7.31
N PRO A 769 14.93 13.03 6.16
CA PRO A 769 16.35 12.75 6.05
C PRO A 769 17.19 13.49 7.10
N GLY A 770 18.14 12.80 7.74
CA GLY A 770 19.02 13.35 8.78
C GLY A 770 18.36 13.62 10.14
N GLN A 771 17.05 13.43 10.26
CA GLN A 771 16.27 13.72 11.47
C GLN A 771 16.04 12.49 12.33
N ILE A 772 15.50 12.73 13.53
CA ILE A 772 15.15 11.67 14.47
C ILE A 772 13.85 11.01 14.05
N VAL A 773 13.84 9.69 14.08
CA VAL A 773 12.64 8.84 14.03
C VAL A 773 12.61 7.96 15.26
N GLU A 774 11.43 7.72 15.79
CA GLU A 774 11.20 6.79 16.87
C GLU A 774 10.21 5.71 16.44
N VAL A 775 10.61 4.45 16.63
CA VAL A 775 9.84 3.28 16.24
C VAL A 775 9.49 2.49 17.50
N ARG A 776 8.21 2.20 17.71
CA ARG A 776 7.70 1.42 18.84
C ARG A 776 7.02 0.17 18.31
N ILE A 777 7.59 -0.99 18.56
CA ILE A 777 7.01 -2.28 18.16
C ILE A 777 6.42 -2.90 19.42
N ALA A 778 5.13 -3.27 19.42
CA ALA A 778 4.44 -3.76 20.60
C ALA A 778 3.52 -4.94 20.28
N ILE A 779 3.49 -5.92 21.19
CA ILE A 779 2.57 -7.07 21.17
C ILE A 779 2.00 -7.28 22.58
N TRP A 780 0.73 -7.67 22.67
CA TRP A 780 0.05 -7.93 23.94
C TRP A 780 -1.19 -8.80 23.76
N ASP A 781 -1.61 -9.46 24.84
CA ASP A 781 -2.84 -10.23 24.88
C ASP A 781 -4.04 -9.33 25.17
N VAL A 782 -5.12 -9.56 24.43
CA VAL A 782 -6.39 -8.85 24.61
C VAL A 782 -7.39 -9.75 25.33
N GLY A 783 -8.13 -9.19 26.29
CA GLY A 783 -9.17 -9.93 27.01
C GLY A 783 -8.64 -10.63 28.26
N ASP A 784 -7.62 -11.48 28.13
CA ASP A 784 -6.98 -12.15 29.27
C ASP A 784 -5.45 -12.33 29.09
N SER A 785 -4.82 -13.18 29.89
CA SER A 785 -3.38 -13.47 29.88
C SER A 785 -3.10 -14.94 29.52
N ALA A 786 -4.02 -15.58 28.82
CA ALA A 786 -3.95 -16.97 28.43
C ALA A 786 -3.84 -17.07 26.90
N PHE A 787 -3.15 -18.11 26.44
CA PHE A 787 -2.89 -18.36 25.01
C PHE A 787 -2.17 -17.21 24.31
N ASP A 788 -0.85 -17.20 24.45
CA ASP A 788 -0.09 -16.05 23.98
C ASP A 788 0.08 -16.00 22.45
N SER A 789 0.31 -14.77 21.98
CA SER A 789 0.78 -14.45 20.65
C SER A 789 2.28 -14.11 20.63
N LEU A 790 2.89 -14.22 19.45
CA LEU A 790 4.33 -14.03 19.25
C LEU A 790 4.65 -13.41 17.90
N ALA A 791 5.62 -12.51 17.90
CA ALA A 791 6.24 -11.96 16.70
C ALA A 791 7.71 -12.34 16.59
N VAL A 792 8.14 -12.75 15.39
CA VAL A 792 9.57 -12.90 15.03
C VAL A 792 9.92 -11.77 14.09
N ILE A 793 10.98 -11.02 14.36
CA ILE A 793 11.28 -9.75 13.68
C ILE A 793 12.74 -9.72 13.25
N ASP A 794 13.01 -9.31 12.00
CA ASP A 794 14.35 -9.22 11.44
C ASP A 794 14.42 -8.34 10.16
N GLY A 795 15.62 -8.04 9.67
CA GLY A 795 15.88 -7.46 8.36
C GLY A 795 15.53 -5.99 8.26
N PHE A 796 15.96 -5.17 9.23
CA PHE A 796 15.80 -3.73 9.19
C PHE A 796 16.66 -3.11 8.08
N SER A 797 16.04 -2.34 7.19
CA SER A 797 16.73 -1.67 6.09
C SER A 797 16.29 -0.22 5.97
N TRP A 798 17.24 0.67 5.65
CA TRP A 798 16.94 2.02 5.17
C TRP A 798 16.59 1.99 3.67
N LEU A 799 15.72 2.91 3.24
CA LEU A 799 15.25 3.01 1.86
C LEU A 799 15.48 4.44 1.33
N ALA A 800 16.13 4.54 0.17
CA ALA A 800 16.48 5.81 -0.46
C ALA A 800 15.25 6.66 -0.85
N SER A 801 14.12 6.00 -1.13
CA SER A 801 12.87 6.65 -1.54
C SER A 801 11.79 6.51 -0.48
N ALA A 802 10.88 7.49 -0.44
CA ALA A 802 9.67 7.37 0.36
C ALA A 802 8.83 6.22 -0.19
N THR A 803 8.11 5.54 0.68
CA THR A 803 7.24 4.41 0.35
C THR A 803 5.83 4.66 0.84
N LEU A 804 4.86 3.87 0.37
CA LEU A 804 3.56 3.82 1.02
C LEU A 804 3.76 3.17 2.40
N PRO A 805 3.50 3.87 3.52
CA PRO A 805 3.67 3.28 4.83
C PRO A 805 2.59 2.22 5.07
N GLY A 806 2.95 1.12 5.73
CA GLY A 806 2.04 0.00 5.94
C GLY A 806 2.76 -1.34 5.99
N THR A 807 1.99 -2.43 5.95
CA THR A 807 2.49 -3.80 5.96
C THR A 807 1.98 -4.58 4.76
N GLY A 808 2.86 -5.34 4.11
CA GLY A 808 2.54 -6.22 2.98
C GLY A 808 3.17 -7.59 3.17
N SER A 809 2.63 -8.60 2.48
CA SER A 809 3.11 -10.00 2.48
C SER A 809 3.97 -10.32 1.26
#